data_AF-A0A2P4YJ44-F1
#
_entry.id   AF-A0A2P4YJ44-F1
#
_cell.length_a   1.000
_cell.length_b   1.000
_cell.length_c   1.000
_cell.angle_alpha   90.00
_cell.angle_beta   90.00
_cell.angle_gamma   90.00
#
_symmetry.space_group_name_H-M   'P 1'
#
loop_
_entity.id
_entity.type
_entity.pdbx_description
1 polymer ?
#
loop_
_entity_poly.entity_id
_entity_poly.type
_entity_poly.pdbx_seq_one_letter_code
_entity_poly.pdbx_strand_id
1 'polypeptide(L)'
;MREKFTASDRPKETRKPGPLLDKPTLTRVKVQPEASVIATKKHTLEPLQPQNTVYRSPSKWLTVFLVITLCTCICWTLWLLMFNIAPNTMTNRIMRTEHLDEGSFWRFVDLNRTQLWLALIGLVTVIIGDSSKRRSLKLAMKIGDLVVETIMLIQILESGAPVELVVTYTVIVISSVLACAIMMFISQTQAAITENLVDLIFDMLIVVGYPVLVIYYCLSLFTFDRAKFSINLEVFPPGWFESMASAIADPVEHAIIYKNLASLRITSFLMFFTRVGVNAALCVRLHDIVTLLQDPKKHRTSVYPKRQRLAVLGFVIYAVLLVIFVEESLRTSGAACRPHSECVVYARRWMTLEGNTQEKCPCLMLVDCNFAPTTYAEWLQPKDATKTVARLASMGLLQALKLTNRYLPEFPAELRDCTNLKYVSLIYTHTTTLPDWFHEFSKLEYLHVEGKYISSLQAIPEGLFDSMTSLTAIHFGWHPAVTQFPSLTTPNLKSLTLGGLISLQQIPRFEHLYQLERLVISALPLLDRFPDLSPVKNLLSFNTLDRGTWCCNGYLGKCDLENPMCMVHPIWGTPAAICLAKEDVASDTTLEIVSKFTSSICGPILRPTDLEPPLTEDMVAQCNGTLYRRCELPGFHEAMCFNLRFMVISCVHTPFAIEMRRRQIQERVGDPCNPEYEAWLGCTK
;
A
#
# COMPACT_ATOMS: atom_id res chain seq x y z
N MET A 1 -18.88 2.08 55.16
CA MET A 1 -20.26 1.64 55.51
C MET A 1 -20.60 2.30 56.83
N ARG A 2 -21.59 3.21 56.89
CA ARG A 2 -23.01 2.94 57.23
C ARG A 2 -23.21 2.48 58.68
N GLU A 3 -23.85 3.33 59.48
CA GLU A 3 -24.86 3.09 60.56
C GLU A 3 -25.08 4.46 61.26
N LYS A 4 -26.24 5.16 61.24
CA LYS A 4 -27.62 4.98 61.79
C LYS A 4 -27.76 5.13 63.32
N PHE A 5 -28.42 6.25 63.71
CA PHE A 5 -29.27 6.55 64.91
C PHE A 5 -28.61 6.36 66.31
N THR A 6 -28.80 7.16 67.38
CA THR A 6 -29.93 7.93 67.97
C THR A 6 -29.44 9.02 68.98
N ALA A 7 -30.33 9.98 69.28
CA ALA A 7 -30.54 10.86 70.46
C ALA A 7 -29.56 10.93 71.67
N SER A 8 -29.28 12.14 72.20
CA SER A 8 -29.95 12.77 73.38
C SER A 8 -29.16 13.97 74.01
N ASP A 9 -29.92 14.92 74.60
CA ASP A 9 -29.66 15.87 75.72
C ASP A 9 -28.79 17.17 75.63
N ARG A 10 -29.50 18.32 75.53
CA ARG A 10 -29.59 19.57 76.38
C ARG A 10 -28.36 20.15 77.16
N PRO A 11 -28.41 21.43 77.68
CA PRO A 11 -29.13 22.67 77.28
C PRO A 11 -28.35 24.02 77.50
N LYS A 12 -29.03 25.15 77.19
CA LYS A 12 -29.07 26.53 77.81
C LYS A 12 -28.91 27.64 76.76
N GLU A 13 -29.97 28.21 76.19
CA GLU A 13 -30.92 29.22 76.72
C GLU A 13 -30.34 30.64 76.85
N THR A 14 -30.82 31.60 76.03
CA THR A 14 -31.56 32.80 76.50
C THR A 14 -32.11 33.69 75.37
N ARG A 15 -33.43 33.94 75.49
CA ARG A 15 -34.28 35.12 75.19
C ARG A 15 -34.48 35.69 73.75
N LYS A 16 -35.74 35.52 73.29
CA LYS A 16 -36.55 36.38 72.38
C LYS A 16 -37.21 37.55 73.19
N PRO A 17 -38.27 38.31 72.73
CA PRO A 17 -38.91 38.53 71.41
C PRO A 17 -39.34 40.01 71.09
N GLY A 18 -39.90 40.27 69.89
CA GLY A 18 -40.90 41.35 69.66
C GLY A 18 -41.25 41.66 68.17
N PRO A 19 -42.52 41.76 67.70
CA PRO A 19 -42.88 41.45 66.29
C PRO A 19 -43.84 42.42 65.49
N LEU A 20 -44.03 42.11 64.19
CA LEU A 20 -45.28 42.05 63.36
C LEU A 20 -46.07 43.27 62.80
N LEU A 21 -46.72 42.99 61.63
CA LEU A 21 -47.92 43.57 60.93
C LEU A 21 -47.72 44.75 59.95
N ASP A 22 -48.42 44.94 58.81
CA ASP A 22 -49.22 44.12 57.85
C ASP A 22 -49.59 44.98 56.60
N LYS A 23 -50.07 44.39 55.49
CA LYS A 23 -50.54 45.04 54.21
C LYS A 23 -52.01 45.52 54.24
N PRO A 24 -52.51 46.39 53.31
CA PRO A 24 -53.39 45.98 52.15
C PRO A 24 -53.32 46.92 50.89
N THR A 25 -53.49 46.53 49.60
CA THR A 25 -54.63 46.14 48.71
C THR A 25 -55.23 47.27 47.82
N LEU A 26 -55.48 46.96 46.52
CA LEU A 26 -55.83 47.79 45.35
C LEU A 26 -57.35 48.04 45.14
N THR A 27 -57.73 49.13 44.45
CA THR A 27 -58.97 49.23 43.62
C THR A 27 -58.82 50.20 42.43
N ARG A 28 -59.62 49.98 41.38
CA ARG A 28 -59.58 50.57 40.01
C ARG A 28 -60.91 51.23 39.68
N VAL A 29 -60.93 52.42 39.06
CA VAL A 29 -62.11 53.01 38.38
C VAL A 29 -61.66 53.71 37.08
N LYS A 30 -62.53 53.70 36.07
CA LYS A 30 -62.32 54.09 34.66
C LYS A 30 -63.46 55.03 34.25
N VAL A 31 -63.22 56.13 33.50
CA VAL A 31 -64.10 56.79 32.49
C VAL A 31 -63.36 58.00 31.85
N GLN A 32 -63.57 58.22 30.54
CA GLN A 32 -63.09 59.25 29.57
C GLN A 32 -64.26 60.24 29.23
N PRO A 33 -64.16 61.28 28.35
CA PRO A 33 -63.06 62.16 27.89
C PRO A 33 -63.43 63.67 27.76
N GLU A 34 -62.47 64.47 27.22
CA GLU A 34 -62.58 65.71 26.41
C GLU A 34 -62.89 67.09 27.03
N ALA A 35 -61.89 67.99 27.02
CA ALA A 35 -61.78 69.10 26.04
C ALA A 35 -60.39 69.80 26.11
N SER A 36 -59.82 70.00 24.93
CA SER A 36 -58.59 70.76 24.57
C SER A 36 -58.70 72.27 24.94
N VAL A 37 -57.64 73.10 25.04
CA VAL A 37 -56.59 73.43 24.05
C VAL A 37 -55.41 74.17 24.74
N ILE A 38 -54.25 74.11 24.08
CA ILE A 38 -53.06 74.99 24.09
C ILE A 38 -51.84 74.40 24.79
N ALA A 39 -50.90 74.01 23.93
CA ALA A 39 -49.70 73.23 24.21
C ALA A 39 -48.51 74.10 24.61
N THR A 40 -47.79 73.68 25.66
CA THR A 40 -46.43 74.10 25.98
C THR A 40 -45.52 72.88 26.03
N LYS A 41 -44.53 72.88 25.12
CA LYS A 41 -43.55 71.82 24.84
C LYS A 41 -42.79 71.39 26.11
N LYS A 42 -42.89 70.10 26.44
CA LYS A 42 -42.15 69.43 27.53
C LYS A 42 -40.90 68.77 26.94
N HIS A 43 -39.77 68.90 27.62
CA HIS A 43 -38.54 68.14 27.36
C HIS A 43 -38.85 66.63 27.31
N THR A 44 -38.63 66.01 26.15
CA THR A 44 -38.68 64.57 25.99
C THR A 44 -37.27 64.02 26.20
N LEU A 45 -37.09 63.15 27.22
CA LEU A 45 -35.96 62.23 27.25
C LEU A 45 -36.05 61.35 25.99
N GLU A 46 -35.02 61.43 25.17
CA GLU A 46 -34.79 60.55 24.03
C GLU A 46 -34.62 59.10 24.55
N PRO A 47 -35.32 58.11 23.99
CA PRO A 47 -34.96 56.72 24.22
C PRO A 47 -33.59 56.48 23.58
N LEU A 48 -32.63 56.00 24.37
CA LEU A 48 -31.36 55.47 23.88
C LEU A 48 -31.64 54.51 22.73
N GLN A 49 -31.30 54.93 21.51
CA GLN A 49 -31.25 54.08 20.33
C GLN A 49 -30.44 52.82 20.70
N PRO A 50 -30.87 51.61 20.31
CA PRO A 50 -29.95 50.49 20.28
C PRO A 50 -28.83 50.88 19.32
N GLN A 51 -27.59 50.95 19.83
CA GLN A 51 -26.41 51.08 18.98
C GLN A 51 -26.51 49.99 17.91
N ASN A 52 -26.79 50.40 16.68
CA ASN A 52 -26.69 49.58 15.49
C ASN A 52 -25.24 49.11 15.41
N THR A 53 -24.99 47.92 15.96
CA THR A 53 -23.81 47.14 15.59
C THR A 53 -24.01 46.82 14.13
N VAL A 54 -23.28 47.53 13.28
CA VAL A 54 -23.20 47.31 11.84
C VAL A 54 -22.99 45.81 11.63
N TYR A 55 -24.04 45.14 11.16
CA TYR A 55 -23.98 43.73 10.79
C TYR A 55 -23.14 43.66 9.52
N ARG A 56 -21.83 43.46 9.67
CA ARG A 56 -20.95 43.20 8.54
C ARG A 56 -21.38 41.85 7.97
N SER A 57 -21.91 41.84 6.73
CA SER A 57 -22.26 40.58 6.06
C SER A 57 -21.07 39.63 6.15
N PRO A 58 -21.28 38.30 6.22
CA PRO A 58 -20.18 37.36 6.07
C PRO A 58 -19.34 37.79 4.87
N SER A 59 -18.02 37.87 5.08
CA SER A 59 -17.09 38.19 4.01
C SER A 59 -17.37 37.23 2.87
N LYS A 60 -17.66 37.75 1.65
CA LYS A 60 -17.87 36.90 0.48
C LYS A 60 -16.73 35.89 0.30
N TRP A 61 -15.50 36.31 0.64
CA TRP A 61 -14.32 35.46 0.66
C TRP A 61 -14.39 34.29 1.63
N LEU A 62 -14.93 34.50 2.84
CA LEU A 62 -15.08 33.42 3.82
C LEU A 62 -16.10 32.38 3.35
N THR A 63 -17.23 32.82 2.80
CA THR A 63 -18.23 31.90 2.23
C THR A 63 -17.64 31.10 1.06
N VAL A 64 -16.92 31.78 0.14
CA VAL A 64 -16.24 31.11 -0.98
C VAL A 64 -15.21 30.10 -0.48
N PHE A 65 -14.40 30.46 0.52
CA PHE A 65 -13.44 29.55 1.14
C PHE A 65 -14.11 28.31 1.72
N LEU A 66 -15.19 28.47 2.50
CA LEU A 66 -15.90 27.34 3.11
C LEU A 66 -16.51 26.40 2.06
N VAL A 67 -17.04 26.96 0.96
CA VAL A 67 -17.56 26.17 -0.17
C VAL A 67 -16.43 25.38 -0.84
N ILE A 68 -15.29 26.02 -1.13
CA ILE A 68 -14.12 25.34 -1.72
C ILE A 68 -13.63 24.21 -0.81
N THR A 69 -13.53 24.47 0.50
CA THR A 69 -13.12 23.45 1.49
C THR A 69 -14.09 22.28 1.49
N LEU A 70 -15.40 22.53 1.52
CA LEU A 70 -16.41 21.47 1.49
C LEU A 70 -16.31 20.62 0.21
N CYS A 71 -16.24 21.28 -0.96
CA CYS A 71 -16.10 20.58 -2.24
C CYS A 71 -14.83 19.73 -2.29
N THR A 72 -13.70 20.28 -1.85
CA THR A 72 -12.41 19.56 -1.82
C THR A 72 -12.48 18.34 -0.90
N CYS A 73 -13.06 18.47 0.28
CA CYS A 73 -13.21 17.36 1.23
C CYS A 73 -14.16 16.28 0.71
N ILE A 74 -15.26 16.64 0.06
CA ILE A 74 -16.17 15.66 -0.57
C ILE A 74 -15.43 14.91 -1.68
N CYS A 75 -14.76 15.62 -2.60
CA CYS A 75 -14.00 15.00 -3.68
C CYS A 75 -12.92 14.05 -3.14
N TRP A 76 -12.19 14.46 -2.10
CA TRP A 76 -11.16 13.65 -1.45
C TRP A 76 -11.75 12.40 -0.76
N THR A 77 -12.87 12.55 -0.05
CA THR A 77 -13.53 11.42 0.63
C THR A 77 -14.07 10.41 -0.38
N LEU A 78 -14.62 10.87 -1.51
CA LEU A 78 -15.03 10.02 -2.62
C LEU A 78 -13.84 9.29 -3.26
N TRP A 79 -12.71 9.99 -3.42
CA TRP A 79 -11.47 9.38 -3.89
C TRP A 79 -10.99 8.27 -2.94
N LEU A 80 -10.98 8.52 -1.63
CA LEU A 80 -10.63 7.51 -0.62
C LEU A 80 -11.59 6.33 -0.63
N LEU A 81 -12.88 6.57 -0.84
CA LEU A 81 -13.89 5.51 -0.98
C LEU A 81 -13.53 4.59 -2.15
N MET A 82 -13.26 5.17 -3.32
CA MET A 82 -12.84 4.42 -4.50
C MET A 82 -11.51 3.69 -4.30
N PHE A 83 -10.57 4.30 -3.57
CA PHE A 83 -9.28 3.71 -3.26
C PHE A 83 -9.39 2.46 -2.37
N ASN A 84 -10.35 2.43 -1.44
CA ASN A 84 -10.59 1.24 -0.62
C ASN A 84 -11.35 0.14 -1.38
N ILE A 85 -12.21 0.49 -2.34
CA ILE A 85 -12.97 -0.45 -3.18
C ILE A 85 -12.09 -1.12 -4.24
N ALA A 86 -11.30 -0.33 -4.96
CA ALA A 86 -10.51 -0.79 -6.10
C ALA A 86 -9.07 -0.23 -6.04
N PRO A 87 -8.25 -0.68 -5.07
CA PRO A 87 -6.94 -0.08 -4.80
C PRO A 87 -5.96 -0.22 -5.98
N ASN A 88 -5.97 -1.36 -6.68
CA ASN A 88 -5.11 -1.56 -7.86
C ASN A 88 -5.49 -0.62 -9.00
N THR A 89 -6.76 -0.60 -9.41
CA THR A 89 -7.25 0.28 -10.47
C THR A 89 -6.93 1.75 -10.17
N MET A 90 -7.16 2.16 -8.93
CA MET A 90 -6.95 3.55 -8.53
C MET A 90 -5.46 3.91 -8.46
N THR A 91 -4.63 3.02 -7.91
CA THR A 91 -3.17 3.25 -7.90
C THR A 91 -2.62 3.28 -9.31
N ASN A 92 -3.01 2.31 -10.15
CA ASN A 92 -2.56 2.24 -11.53
C ASN A 92 -2.89 3.53 -12.29
N ARG A 93 -4.09 4.07 -12.09
CA ARG A 93 -4.51 5.32 -12.73
C ARG A 93 -3.69 6.53 -12.30
N ILE A 94 -3.30 6.58 -11.03
CA ILE A 94 -2.54 7.70 -10.48
C ILE A 94 -1.08 7.61 -10.90
N MET A 95 -0.51 6.42 -10.79
CA MET A 95 0.89 6.15 -11.11
C MET A 95 1.13 5.96 -12.62
N ARG A 96 0.06 5.99 -13.44
CA ARG A 96 0.08 5.70 -14.88
C ARG A 96 0.74 4.35 -15.19
N THR A 97 0.20 3.31 -14.56
CA THR A 97 0.66 1.91 -14.65
C THR A 97 -0.47 0.94 -15.04
N GLU A 98 -1.55 1.43 -15.66
CA GLU A 98 -2.72 0.63 -16.04
C GLU A 98 -2.38 -0.53 -16.98
N HIS A 99 -1.43 -0.31 -17.89
CA HIS A 99 -1.00 -1.28 -18.89
C HIS A 99 0.15 -2.17 -18.40
N LEU A 100 0.74 -1.87 -17.24
CA LEU A 100 1.87 -2.64 -16.71
C LEU A 100 1.37 -3.92 -16.03
N ASP A 101 1.96 -5.05 -16.41
CA ASP A 101 1.59 -6.39 -15.95
C ASP A 101 0.07 -6.61 -16.02
N GLU A 102 -0.58 -6.21 -17.13
CA GLU A 102 -2.03 -6.28 -17.33
C GLU A 102 -2.83 -5.69 -16.15
N GLY A 103 -2.36 -4.59 -15.56
CA GLY A 103 -3.00 -3.95 -14.41
C GLY A 103 -2.69 -4.58 -13.04
N SER A 104 -1.79 -5.56 -12.96
CA SER A 104 -1.34 -6.16 -11.68
C SER A 104 -0.01 -5.62 -11.18
N PHE A 105 0.44 -4.45 -11.62
CA PHE A 105 1.76 -3.95 -11.23
C PHE A 105 1.95 -3.83 -9.71
N TRP A 106 1.03 -3.16 -9.00
CA TRP A 106 1.16 -2.89 -7.55
C TRP A 106 0.68 -4.02 -6.62
N ARG A 107 -0.22 -4.89 -7.11
CA ARG A 107 -0.77 -6.04 -6.37
C ARG A 107 -1.27 -5.72 -4.95
N PHE A 108 -2.01 -4.63 -4.79
CA PHE A 108 -2.72 -4.40 -3.54
C PHE A 108 -3.73 -5.52 -3.29
N VAL A 109 -3.68 -6.11 -2.11
CA VAL A 109 -4.73 -7.05 -1.68
C VAL A 109 -5.98 -6.27 -1.33
N ASP A 110 -7.13 -6.75 -1.81
CA ASP A 110 -8.43 -6.16 -1.52
C ASP A 110 -8.74 -6.27 -0.02
N LEU A 111 -9.47 -5.28 0.51
CA LEU A 111 -9.89 -5.36 1.91
C LEU A 111 -10.81 -6.55 2.10
N ASN A 112 -10.70 -7.22 3.25
CA ASN A 112 -11.69 -8.23 3.60
C ASN A 112 -13.08 -7.57 3.75
N ARG A 113 -14.14 -8.37 3.66
CA ARG A 113 -15.52 -7.85 3.61
C ARG A 113 -15.86 -6.95 4.81
N THR A 114 -15.35 -7.27 6.00
CA THR A 114 -15.60 -6.47 7.22
C THR A 114 -14.85 -5.15 7.22
N GLN A 115 -13.56 -5.13 6.87
CA GLN A 115 -12.77 -3.91 6.70
C GLN A 115 -13.36 -3.01 5.62
N LEU A 116 -13.78 -3.58 4.50
CA LEU A 116 -14.42 -2.84 3.42
C LEU A 116 -15.71 -2.19 3.91
N TRP A 117 -16.62 -2.93 4.54
CA TRP A 117 -17.86 -2.35 5.10
C TRP A 117 -17.59 -1.27 6.14
N LEU A 118 -16.60 -1.48 7.02
CA LEU A 118 -16.19 -0.46 7.98
C LEU A 118 -15.72 0.81 7.28
N ALA A 119 -14.84 0.69 6.28
CA ALA A 119 -14.36 1.83 5.50
C ALA A 119 -15.51 2.55 4.78
N LEU A 120 -16.40 1.81 4.12
CA LEU A 120 -17.55 2.35 3.40
C LEU A 120 -18.51 3.10 4.34
N ILE A 121 -18.94 2.47 5.42
CA ILE A 121 -19.87 3.07 6.40
C ILE A 121 -19.23 4.32 7.03
N GLY A 122 -17.95 4.23 7.42
CA GLY A 122 -17.20 5.35 7.96
C GLY A 122 -17.12 6.55 7.02
N LEU A 123 -16.74 6.34 5.76
CA LEU A 123 -16.59 7.42 4.78
C LEU A 123 -17.95 7.97 4.31
N VAL A 124 -18.98 7.13 4.18
CA VAL A 124 -20.34 7.58 3.81
C VAL A 124 -20.97 8.41 4.93
N THR A 125 -20.81 8.01 6.19
CA THR A 125 -21.31 8.82 7.33
C THR A 125 -20.64 10.20 7.41
N VAL A 126 -19.34 10.28 7.08
CA VAL A 126 -18.63 11.56 6.93
C VAL A 126 -19.26 12.41 5.82
N ILE A 127 -19.58 11.84 4.66
CA ILE A 127 -20.20 12.56 3.54
C ILE A 127 -21.60 13.08 3.89
N ILE A 128 -22.42 12.26 4.55
CA ILE A 128 -23.81 12.61 4.91
C ILE A 128 -23.84 13.71 5.99
N GLY A 129 -22.76 13.86 6.76
CA GLY A 129 -22.65 14.93 7.75
C GLY A 129 -23.64 14.80 8.89
N ASP A 130 -24.02 13.56 9.28
CA ASP A 130 -24.95 13.33 10.40
C ASP A 130 -24.27 13.70 11.73
N SER A 131 -24.30 15.00 12.06
CA SER A 131 -23.92 15.50 13.38
C SER A 131 -25.10 15.22 14.32
N SER A 132 -25.25 13.98 14.74
CA SER A 132 -26.16 13.62 15.83
C SER A 132 -25.99 14.65 16.96
N LYS A 133 -27.10 15.25 17.41
CA LYS A 133 -27.21 16.38 18.36
C LYS A 133 -26.39 16.14 19.65
N ARG A 134 -25.07 16.25 19.60
CA ARG A 134 -24.20 16.12 20.77
C ARG A 134 -23.91 17.52 21.29
N ARG A 135 -24.64 17.91 22.34
CA ARG A 135 -24.14 18.90 23.30
C ARG A 135 -22.89 18.30 23.95
N SER A 136 -21.73 18.52 23.35
CA SER A 136 -20.46 18.06 23.89
C SER A 136 -19.61 19.24 24.37
N LEU A 137 -18.85 18.99 25.42
CA LEU A 137 -17.94 19.92 26.06
C LEU A 137 -16.80 20.23 25.08
N LYS A 138 -16.81 21.41 24.45
CA LYS A 138 -15.88 21.79 23.35
C LYS A 138 -14.39 21.56 23.67
N LEU A 139 -14.00 21.65 24.94
CA LEU A 139 -12.64 21.36 25.41
C LEU A 139 -12.25 19.87 25.25
N ALA A 140 -13.18 18.95 25.45
CA ALA A 140 -12.95 17.52 25.32
C ALA A 140 -12.75 17.09 23.85
N MET A 141 -13.43 17.76 22.91
CA MET A 141 -13.20 17.52 21.48
C MET A 141 -11.78 17.90 21.09
N LYS A 142 -11.26 19.06 21.54
CA LYS A 142 -9.90 19.48 21.17
C LYS A 142 -8.80 18.58 21.74
N ILE A 143 -8.98 18.08 22.95
CA ILE A 143 -8.07 17.07 23.52
C ILE A 143 -8.17 15.77 22.71
N GLY A 144 -9.38 15.38 22.32
CA GLY A 144 -9.62 14.22 21.43
C GLY A 144 -8.92 14.37 20.07
N ASP A 145 -9.00 15.54 19.44
CA ASP A 145 -8.34 15.85 18.18
C ASP A 145 -6.82 15.63 18.32
N LEU A 146 -6.20 16.24 19.32
CA LEU A 146 -4.76 16.12 19.55
C LEU A 146 -4.33 14.67 19.83
N VAL A 147 -5.14 13.89 20.55
CA VAL A 147 -4.89 12.46 20.77
C VAL A 147 -4.92 11.70 19.45
N VAL A 148 -5.91 11.94 18.60
CA VAL A 148 -6.02 11.29 17.28
C VAL A 148 -4.85 11.68 16.38
N GLU A 149 -4.49 12.96 16.33
CA GLU A 149 -3.32 13.47 15.61
C GLU A 149 -2.02 12.80 16.09
N THR A 150 -1.86 12.63 17.40
CA THR A 150 -0.69 11.94 17.99
C THR A 150 -0.66 10.47 17.58
N ILE A 151 -1.80 9.78 17.63
CA ILE A 151 -1.90 8.37 17.22
C ILE A 151 -1.57 8.23 15.74
N MET A 152 -2.05 9.12 14.88
CA MET A 152 -1.72 9.14 13.46
C MET A 152 -0.22 9.36 13.23
N LEU A 153 0.43 10.27 13.97
CA LEU A 153 1.88 10.45 13.91
C LEU A 153 2.64 9.17 14.31
N ILE A 154 2.19 8.49 15.37
CA ILE A 154 2.79 7.20 15.78
C ILE A 154 2.61 6.15 14.68
N GLN A 155 1.43 6.09 14.04
CA GLN A 155 1.22 5.19 12.90
C GLN A 155 2.13 5.51 11.71
N ILE A 156 2.34 6.79 11.41
CA ILE A 156 3.26 7.25 10.36
C ILE A 156 4.69 6.77 10.69
N LEU A 157 5.16 6.95 11.92
CA LEU A 157 6.45 6.47 12.40
C LEU A 157 6.57 4.94 12.33
N GLU A 158 5.58 4.20 12.83
CA GLU A 158 5.54 2.73 12.83
C GLU A 158 5.43 2.12 11.44
N SER A 159 4.85 2.85 10.48
CA SER A 159 4.77 2.41 9.08
C SER A 159 6.09 2.56 8.32
N GLY A 160 7.06 3.27 8.90
CA GLY A 160 8.36 3.52 8.28
C GLY A 160 8.31 4.59 7.19
N ALA A 161 7.44 5.59 7.34
CA ALA A 161 7.33 6.67 6.37
C ALA A 161 8.67 7.42 6.17
N PRO A 162 8.93 7.94 4.95
CA PRO A 162 10.06 8.83 4.65
C PRO A 162 10.16 10.01 5.62
N VAL A 163 11.39 10.45 5.90
CA VAL A 163 11.67 11.48 6.92
C VAL A 163 10.94 12.78 6.62
N GLU A 164 10.87 13.14 5.34
CA GLU A 164 10.22 14.33 4.82
C GLU A 164 8.74 14.37 5.18
N LEU A 165 8.05 13.22 5.04
CA LEU A 165 6.63 13.08 5.38
C LEU A 165 6.42 13.10 6.90
N VAL A 166 7.27 12.41 7.67
CA VAL A 166 7.22 12.44 9.15
C VAL A 166 7.36 13.87 9.65
N VAL A 167 8.43 14.57 9.24
CA VAL A 167 8.71 15.94 9.68
C VAL A 167 7.58 16.88 9.29
N THR A 168 7.05 16.76 8.06
CA THR A 168 5.94 17.60 7.61
C THR A 168 4.69 17.40 8.48
N TYR A 169 4.32 16.15 8.77
CA TYR A 169 3.18 15.87 9.65
C TYR A 169 3.41 16.40 11.07
N THR A 170 4.61 16.19 11.63
CA THR A 170 4.99 16.71 12.95
C THR A 170 4.88 18.24 13.01
N VAL A 171 5.33 18.95 11.98
CA VAL A 171 5.20 20.41 11.88
C VAL A 171 3.73 20.84 11.83
N ILE A 172 2.85 20.11 11.12
CA ILE A 172 1.41 20.39 11.09
C ILE A 172 0.81 20.27 12.51
N VAL A 173 1.09 19.17 13.22
CA VAL A 173 0.57 18.93 14.58
C VAL A 173 1.10 19.96 15.58
N ILE A 174 2.41 20.26 15.55
CA ILE A 174 3.00 21.30 16.41
C ILE A 174 2.39 22.66 16.13
N SER A 175 2.20 23.01 14.86
CA SER A 175 1.59 24.28 14.47
C SER A 175 0.15 24.37 14.96
N SER A 176 -0.62 23.28 14.89
CA SER A 176 -1.98 23.18 15.45
C SER A 176 -1.97 23.45 16.97
N VAL A 177 -1.06 22.82 17.71
CA VAL A 177 -0.91 23.01 19.16
C VAL A 177 -0.50 24.43 19.53
N LEU A 178 0.48 25.01 18.83
CA LEU A 178 0.94 26.37 19.08
C LEU A 178 -0.13 27.40 18.72
N ALA A 179 -0.91 27.16 17.66
CA ALA A 179 -2.05 28.00 17.34
C ALA A 179 -3.07 28.01 18.49
N CYS A 180 -3.35 26.87 19.13
CA CYS A 180 -4.21 26.81 20.32
C CYS A 180 -3.67 27.69 21.45
N ALA A 181 -2.37 27.64 21.71
CA ALA A 181 -1.71 28.45 22.72
C ALA A 181 -1.80 29.96 22.40
N ILE A 182 -1.63 30.35 21.14
CA ILE A 182 -1.75 31.74 20.69
C ILE A 182 -3.19 32.24 20.84
N MET A 183 -4.20 31.43 20.48
CA MET A 183 -5.61 31.80 20.59
C MET A 183 -6.03 32.14 22.04
N MET A 184 -5.37 31.57 23.05
CA MET A 184 -5.62 31.89 24.47
C MET A 184 -5.28 33.35 24.86
N PHE A 185 -4.48 34.04 24.04
CA PHE A 185 -4.09 35.45 24.25
C PHE A 185 -4.91 36.44 23.42
N ILE A 186 -5.66 35.98 22.42
CA ILE A 186 -6.43 36.87 21.53
C ILE A 186 -7.74 37.33 22.22
N SER A 187 -7.87 38.64 22.46
CA SER A 187 -8.99 39.23 23.20
C SER A 187 -10.17 39.71 22.33
N GLN A 188 -10.32 39.22 21.10
CA GLN A 188 -11.27 39.80 20.13
C GLN A 188 -12.74 39.40 20.34
N THR A 189 -13.62 40.31 19.93
CA THR A 189 -15.08 40.17 19.83
C THR A 189 -15.55 39.10 18.83
N GLN A 190 -14.66 38.56 17.98
CA GLN A 190 -14.92 37.47 17.02
C GLN A 190 -14.19 36.15 17.34
N ALA A 191 -13.66 35.97 18.55
CA ALA A 191 -12.80 34.84 18.92
C ALA A 191 -13.33 33.46 18.48
N ALA A 192 -14.64 33.19 18.61
CA ALA A 192 -15.21 31.89 18.25
C ALA A 192 -15.11 31.52 16.74
N ILE A 193 -15.25 32.50 15.84
CA ILE A 193 -15.16 32.23 14.38
C ILE A 193 -13.70 32.01 14.00
N THR A 194 -12.79 32.83 14.53
CA THR A 194 -11.34 32.68 14.28
C THR A 194 -10.81 31.37 14.85
N GLU A 195 -11.23 30.98 16.06
CA GLU A 195 -10.89 29.69 16.69
C GLU A 195 -11.27 28.52 15.79
N ASN A 196 -12.55 28.46 15.37
CA ASN A 196 -13.03 27.38 14.51
C ASN A 196 -12.41 27.39 13.11
N LEU A 197 -12.09 28.57 12.56
CA LEU A 197 -11.44 28.67 11.25
C LEU A 197 -10.00 28.15 11.29
N VAL A 198 -9.24 28.47 12.34
CA VAL A 198 -7.88 27.96 12.53
C VAL A 198 -7.90 26.45 12.70
N ASP A 199 -8.78 25.92 13.56
CA ASP A 199 -8.96 24.48 13.73
C ASP A 199 -9.31 23.79 12.39
N LEU A 200 -10.26 24.36 11.63
CA LEU A 200 -10.65 23.84 10.31
C LEU A 200 -9.48 23.77 9.32
N ILE A 201 -8.56 24.74 9.34
CA ILE A 201 -7.39 24.74 8.45
C ILE A 201 -6.45 23.57 8.79
N PHE A 202 -6.17 23.33 10.07
CA PHE A 202 -5.31 22.21 10.47
C PHE A 202 -5.97 20.86 10.22
N ASP A 203 -7.27 20.73 10.51
CA ASP A 203 -8.04 19.53 10.17
C ASP A 203 -7.97 19.25 8.65
N MET A 204 -8.06 20.29 7.80
CA MET A 204 -7.95 20.16 6.35
C MET A 204 -6.54 19.75 5.90
N LEU A 205 -5.49 20.30 6.52
CA LEU A 205 -4.11 19.89 6.28
C LEU A 205 -3.88 18.43 6.64
N ILE A 206 -4.52 17.91 7.69
CA ILE A 206 -4.37 16.51 8.12
C ILE A 206 -5.21 15.56 7.26
N VAL A 207 -6.47 15.92 7.00
CA VAL A 207 -7.44 15.08 6.29
C VAL A 207 -7.15 15.00 4.80
N VAL A 208 -6.78 16.12 4.18
CA VAL A 208 -6.58 16.25 2.73
C VAL A 208 -5.13 16.57 2.39
N GLY A 209 -4.54 17.58 3.03
CA GLY A 209 -3.21 18.09 2.68
C GLY A 209 -2.11 17.04 2.75
N TYR A 210 -2.00 16.34 3.88
CA TYR A 210 -0.98 15.32 4.10
C TYR A 210 -1.15 14.11 3.18
N PRO A 211 -2.34 13.50 3.01
CA PRO A 211 -2.52 12.43 2.03
C PRO A 211 -2.25 12.83 0.57
N VAL A 212 -2.60 14.06 0.16
CA VAL A 212 -2.25 14.58 -1.17
C VAL A 212 -0.73 14.72 -1.31
N LEU A 213 -0.05 15.16 -0.25
CA LEU A 213 1.41 15.21 -0.21
C LEU A 213 2.04 13.81 -0.32
N VAL A 214 1.46 12.79 0.32
CA VAL A 214 1.90 11.39 0.17
C VAL A 214 1.80 10.95 -1.30
N ILE A 215 0.70 11.25 -1.99
CA ILE A 215 0.54 10.95 -3.41
C ILE A 215 1.60 11.69 -4.24
N TYR A 216 1.80 12.98 -3.97
CA TYR A 216 2.82 13.78 -4.66
C TYR A 216 4.23 13.21 -4.47
N TYR A 217 4.57 12.81 -3.23
CA TYR A 217 5.82 12.15 -2.92
C TYR A 217 6.01 10.86 -3.75
N CYS A 218 5.00 9.98 -3.75
CA CYS A 218 5.05 8.74 -4.53
C CYS A 218 5.22 9.02 -6.04
N LEU A 219 4.55 10.03 -6.58
CA LEU A 219 4.68 10.43 -7.98
C LEU A 219 6.07 10.98 -8.31
N SER A 220 6.68 11.74 -7.38
CA SER A 220 8.04 12.26 -7.56
C SER A 220 9.13 11.19 -7.44
N LEU A 221 8.85 10.13 -6.67
CA LEU A 221 9.79 9.04 -6.44
C LEU A 221 9.79 8.03 -7.59
N PHE A 222 8.63 7.75 -8.19
CA PHE A 222 8.49 6.65 -9.15
C PHE A 222 9.19 6.93 -10.48
N THR A 223 10.33 6.28 -10.68
CA THR A 223 11.06 6.26 -11.95
C THR A 223 10.78 4.94 -12.68
N PHE A 224 10.24 5.03 -13.89
CA PHE A 224 10.00 3.86 -14.73
C PHE A 224 9.99 4.26 -16.20
N ASP A 225 10.95 3.74 -16.97
CA ASP A 225 11.07 4.02 -18.39
C ASP A 225 10.02 3.22 -19.18
N ARG A 226 8.88 3.86 -19.43
CA ARG A 226 7.74 3.27 -20.13
C ARG A 226 8.02 3.04 -21.61
N ALA A 227 8.83 3.90 -22.23
CA ALA A 227 9.16 3.75 -23.64
C ALA A 227 10.09 2.54 -23.83
N LYS A 228 11.10 2.40 -22.95
CA LYS A 228 11.98 1.24 -22.92
C LYS A 228 11.19 -0.05 -22.69
N PHE A 229 10.24 -0.03 -21.76
CA PHE A 229 9.42 -1.20 -21.46
C PHE A 229 8.43 -1.57 -22.59
N SER A 230 7.88 -0.59 -23.32
CA SER A 230 7.00 -0.88 -24.47
C SER A 230 7.72 -1.71 -25.53
N ILE A 231 8.99 -1.38 -25.80
CA ILE A 231 9.83 -2.17 -26.71
C ILE A 231 9.98 -3.61 -26.18
N ASN A 232 10.19 -3.79 -24.88
CA ASN A 232 10.30 -5.13 -24.31
C ASN A 232 9.03 -5.96 -24.50
N LEU A 233 7.84 -5.37 -24.32
CA LEU A 233 6.56 -6.07 -24.51
C LEU A 233 6.34 -6.52 -25.96
N GLU A 234 6.86 -5.77 -26.92
CA GLU A 234 6.73 -6.09 -28.34
C GLU A 234 7.75 -7.16 -28.81
N VAL A 235 8.89 -7.25 -28.12
CA VAL A 235 10.02 -8.06 -28.55
C VAL A 235 10.16 -9.36 -27.75
N PHE A 236 9.96 -9.34 -26.43
CA PHE A 236 10.14 -10.52 -25.59
C PHE A 236 8.85 -11.36 -25.49
N PRO A 237 8.96 -12.70 -25.43
CA PRO A 237 7.81 -13.57 -25.21
C PRO A 237 7.10 -13.30 -23.87
N PRO A 238 5.76 -13.49 -23.80
CA PRO A 238 5.03 -13.38 -22.54
C PRO A 238 5.57 -14.30 -21.45
N GLY A 239 5.61 -13.80 -20.21
CA GLY A 239 6.06 -14.55 -19.03
C GLY A 239 7.56 -14.47 -18.77
N TRP A 240 8.33 -13.83 -19.64
CA TRP A 240 9.73 -13.50 -19.39
C TRP A 240 9.85 -12.28 -18.47
N PHE A 241 10.93 -12.20 -17.69
CA PHE A 241 11.14 -11.08 -16.76
C PHE A 241 11.20 -9.74 -17.46
N GLU A 242 11.77 -9.70 -18.66
CA GLU A 242 11.88 -8.50 -19.49
C GLU A 242 10.51 -7.94 -19.89
N SER A 243 9.51 -8.82 -20.00
CA SER A 243 8.10 -8.49 -20.27
C SER A 243 7.29 -8.20 -18.99
N MET A 244 7.90 -8.32 -17.81
CA MET A 244 7.25 -8.17 -16.52
C MET A 244 7.73 -6.88 -15.83
N ALA A 245 6.90 -5.85 -15.85
CA ALA A 245 7.20 -4.53 -15.33
C ALA A 245 7.57 -4.57 -13.83
N SER A 246 6.82 -5.30 -13.01
CA SER A 246 7.09 -5.44 -11.57
C SER A 246 8.39 -6.20 -11.24
N ALA A 247 8.92 -6.98 -12.19
CA ALA A 247 10.21 -7.64 -12.05
C ALA A 247 11.36 -6.63 -12.26
N ILE A 248 11.25 -5.79 -13.31
CA ILE A 248 12.32 -4.85 -13.71
C ILE A 248 12.26 -3.48 -13.02
N ALA A 249 11.12 -3.11 -12.45
CA ALA A 249 10.97 -1.85 -11.71
C ALA A 249 11.91 -1.83 -10.50
N ASP A 250 12.39 -0.63 -10.14
CA ASP A 250 13.24 -0.49 -8.98
C ASP A 250 12.54 -1.06 -7.72
N PRO A 251 13.12 -2.08 -7.08
CA PRO A 251 12.46 -2.80 -6.00
C PRO A 251 12.35 -1.94 -4.73
N VAL A 252 13.23 -0.96 -4.54
CA VAL A 252 13.26 -0.04 -3.40
C VAL A 252 12.17 1.01 -3.56
N GLU A 253 12.08 1.66 -4.72
CA GLU A 253 11.02 2.61 -5.05
C GLU A 253 9.66 1.93 -4.95
N HIS A 254 9.49 0.76 -5.57
CA HIS A 254 8.25 0.00 -5.50
C HIS A 254 7.84 -0.29 -4.06
N ALA A 255 8.77 -0.74 -3.22
CA ALA A 255 8.53 -1.02 -1.80
C ALA A 255 8.05 0.21 -1.04
N ILE A 256 8.75 1.34 -1.19
CA ILE A 256 8.42 2.61 -0.52
C ILE A 256 7.06 3.12 -0.99
N ILE A 257 6.79 3.14 -2.31
CA ILE A 257 5.54 3.64 -2.87
C ILE A 257 4.36 2.76 -2.43
N TYR A 258 4.50 1.43 -2.56
CA TYR A 258 3.48 0.49 -2.11
C TYR A 258 3.12 0.74 -0.65
N LYS A 259 4.12 0.87 0.24
CA LYS A 259 3.91 1.08 1.67
C LYS A 259 3.20 2.41 1.97
N ASN A 260 3.63 3.50 1.33
CA ASN A 260 3.05 4.82 1.54
C ASN A 260 1.61 4.91 1.01
N LEU A 261 1.34 4.37 -0.16
CA LEU A 261 -0.02 4.32 -0.70
C LEU A 261 -0.92 3.36 0.10
N ALA A 262 -0.41 2.20 0.52
CA ALA A 262 -1.13 1.28 1.41
C ALA A 262 -1.56 1.98 2.70
N SER A 263 -0.72 2.89 3.22
CA SER A 263 -1.02 3.63 4.44
C SER A 263 -2.30 4.47 4.32
N LEU A 264 -2.69 4.90 3.11
CA LEU A 264 -3.88 5.70 2.83
C LEU A 264 -5.21 4.91 2.91
N ARG A 265 -5.13 3.59 3.05
CA ARG A 265 -6.31 2.71 3.15
C ARG A 265 -6.75 2.53 4.60
N ILE A 266 -8.01 2.18 4.80
CA ILE A 266 -8.55 1.83 6.13
C ILE A 266 -8.45 0.31 6.30
N THR A 267 -7.27 -0.17 6.68
CA THR A 267 -6.98 -1.62 6.78
C THR A 267 -7.16 -2.17 8.20
N SER A 268 -7.35 -1.31 9.20
CA SER A 268 -7.51 -1.72 10.60
C SER A 268 -8.55 -0.88 11.32
N PHE A 269 -9.08 -1.40 12.44
CA PHE A 269 -9.99 -0.66 13.32
C PHE A 269 -9.38 0.64 13.82
N LEU A 270 -8.08 0.64 14.16
CA LEU A 270 -7.39 1.85 14.59
C LEU A 270 -7.33 2.90 13.47
N MET A 271 -7.04 2.49 12.23
CA MET A 271 -7.08 3.38 11.07
C MET A 271 -8.50 3.88 10.79
N PHE A 272 -9.53 3.07 11.03
CA PHE A 272 -10.91 3.50 10.92
C PHE A 272 -11.19 4.65 11.90
N PHE A 273 -10.92 4.46 13.20
CA PHE A 273 -11.22 5.49 14.20
C PHE A 273 -10.42 6.77 13.99
N THR A 274 -9.14 6.65 13.67
CA THR A 274 -8.28 7.82 13.43
C THR A 274 -8.74 8.59 12.18
N ARG A 275 -8.89 7.92 11.04
CA ARG A 275 -9.26 8.56 9.77
C ARG A 275 -10.70 9.06 9.75
N VAL A 276 -11.67 8.26 10.20
CA VAL A 276 -13.07 8.69 10.29
C VAL A 276 -13.22 9.76 11.38
N GLY A 277 -12.49 9.65 12.48
CA GLY A 277 -12.48 10.63 13.57
C GLY A 277 -12.06 12.02 13.12
N VAL A 278 -10.91 12.17 12.45
CA VAL A 278 -10.46 13.49 11.95
C VAL A 278 -11.41 14.08 10.90
N ASN A 279 -11.99 13.23 10.04
CA ASN A 279 -12.99 13.66 9.07
C ASN A 279 -14.28 14.13 9.75
N ALA A 280 -14.74 13.42 10.78
CA ALA A 280 -15.91 13.81 11.55
C ALA A 280 -15.68 15.12 12.32
N ALA A 281 -14.49 15.31 12.90
CA ALA A 281 -14.11 16.56 13.55
C ALA A 281 -14.21 17.75 12.57
N LEU A 282 -13.61 17.61 11.38
CA LEU A 282 -13.72 18.60 10.30
C LEU A 282 -15.18 18.94 9.94
N CYS A 283 -16.06 17.93 9.79
CA CYS A 283 -17.49 18.15 9.51
C CYS A 283 -18.19 18.94 10.62
N VAL A 284 -17.91 18.62 11.89
CA VAL A 284 -18.47 19.34 13.04
C VAL A 284 -17.99 20.79 13.05
N ARG A 285 -16.70 21.05 12.79
CA ARG A 285 -16.16 22.43 12.73
C ARG A 285 -16.78 23.24 11.61
N LEU A 286 -16.99 22.63 10.44
CA LEU A 286 -17.66 23.28 9.32
C LEU A 286 -19.11 23.66 9.68
N HIS A 287 -19.85 22.75 10.31
CA HIS A 287 -21.21 23.01 10.77
C HIS A 287 -21.26 24.13 11.82
N ASP A 288 -20.33 24.12 12.77
CA ASP A 288 -20.21 25.16 13.80
C ASP A 288 -19.93 26.54 13.19
N ILE A 289 -19.09 26.63 12.16
CA ILE A 289 -18.86 27.91 11.45
C ILE A 289 -20.12 28.37 10.73
N VAL A 290 -20.80 27.49 10.00
CA VAL A 290 -22.04 27.84 9.27
C VAL A 290 -23.13 28.31 10.23
N THR A 291 -23.32 27.62 11.35
CA THR A 291 -24.30 28.02 12.37
C THR A 291 -23.95 29.36 13.03
N LEU A 292 -22.66 29.63 13.28
CA LEU A 292 -22.19 30.93 13.75
C LEU A 292 -22.42 32.07 12.74
N LEU A 293 -22.30 31.78 11.44
CA LEU A 293 -22.58 32.77 10.38
C LEU A 293 -24.08 33.06 10.24
N GLN A 294 -24.95 32.06 10.47
CA GLN A 294 -26.40 32.19 10.41
C GLN A 294 -26.99 32.86 11.67
N ASP A 295 -26.49 32.52 12.85
CA ASP A 295 -26.95 33.09 14.13
C ASP A 295 -25.75 33.42 15.05
N PRO A 296 -25.16 34.62 14.89
CA PRO A 296 -24.01 35.04 15.69
C PRO A 296 -24.34 35.27 17.18
N LYS A 297 -25.62 35.28 17.57
CA LYS A 297 -26.04 35.42 18.98
C LYS A 297 -25.99 34.08 19.72
N LYS A 298 -26.01 32.96 19.00
CA LYS A 298 -26.14 31.61 19.59
C LYS A 298 -24.90 31.18 20.36
N HIS A 299 -23.71 31.68 20.04
CA HIS A 299 -22.43 31.20 20.60
C HIS A 299 -21.41 32.35 20.80
N ARG A 300 -21.40 32.95 21.99
CA ARG A 300 -20.41 33.97 22.40
C ARG A 300 -19.28 33.45 23.30
N THR A 301 -19.33 32.20 23.74
CA THR A 301 -18.33 31.62 24.65
C THR A 301 -17.18 31.01 23.86
N SER A 302 -16.00 31.64 23.99
CA SER A 302 -14.70 31.10 23.53
C SER A 302 -14.45 29.73 24.19
N VAL A 303 -13.89 28.80 23.42
CA VAL A 303 -13.60 27.44 23.89
C VAL A 303 -12.37 27.43 24.79
N TYR A 304 -11.42 28.32 24.51
CA TYR A 304 -10.15 28.37 25.20
C TYR A 304 -10.24 29.20 26.49
N PRO A 305 -9.74 28.68 27.63
CA PRO A 305 -9.66 29.47 28.85
C PRO A 305 -8.74 30.66 28.63
N LYS A 306 -9.31 31.87 28.65
CA LYS A 306 -8.56 33.10 28.40
C LYS A 306 -7.60 33.38 29.56
N ARG A 307 -6.37 33.77 29.24
CA ARG A 307 -5.31 34.17 30.19
C ARG A 307 -4.88 33.09 31.20
N GLN A 308 -5.16 31.81 30.96
CA GLN A 308 -4.70 30.72 31.82
C GLN A 308 -3.29 30.27 31.45
N ARG A 309 -2.27 30.91 32.04
CA ARG A 309 -0.84 30.67 31.74
C ARG A 309 -0.40 29.20 31.88
N LEU A 310 -0.99 28.46 32.82
CA LEU A 310 -0.70 27.03 33.02
C LEU A 310 -1.11 26.16 31.82
N ALA A 311 -2.23 26.47 31.19
CA ALA A 311 -2.70 25.73 30.02
C ALA A 311 -1.80 25.99 28.80
N VAL A 312 -1.41 27.25 28.59
CA VAL A 312 -0.43 27.64 27.55
C VAL A 312 0.89 26.91 27.76
N LEU A 313 1.41 26.90 29.00
CA LEU A 313 2.63 26.19 29.33
C LEU A 313 2.51 24.69 29.04
N GLY A 314 1.36 24.08 29.34
CA GLY A 314 1.07 22.68 28.99
C GLY A 314 1.17 22.39 27.49
N PHE A 315 0.60 23.24 26.64
CA PHE A 315 0.69 23.08 25.17
C PHE A 315 2.12 23.26 24.64
N VAL A 316 2.86 24.22 25.18
CA VAL A 316 4.27 24.43 24.80
C VAL A 316 5.13 23.25 25.22
N ILE A 317 4.96 22.74 26.45
CA ILE A 317 5.67 21.54 26.93
C ILE A 317 5.33 20.34 26.05
N TYR A 318 4.05 20.13 25.73
CA TYR A 318 3.61 19.06 24.85
C TYR A 318 4.28 19.15 23.47
N ALA A 319 4.32 20.34 22.85
CA ALA A 319 4.96 20.54 21.56
C ALA A 319 6.46 20.20 21.59
N VAL A 320 7.17 20.63 22.65
CA VAL A 320 8.60 20.32 22.83
C VAL A 320 8.82 18.81 23.02
N LEU A 321 8.00 18.15 23.86
CA LEU A 321 8.09 16.71 24.07
C LEU A 321 7.81 15.93 22.78
N LEU A 322 6.88 16.41 21.95
CA LEU A 322 6.58 15.77 20.67
C LEU A 322 7.76 15.88 19.69
N VAL A 323 8.43 17.04 19.63
CA VAL A 323 9.66 17.20 18.84
C VAL A 323 10.73 16.22 19.31
N ILE A 324 10.99 16.18 20.62
CA ILE A 324 11.99 15.27 21.20
C ILE A 324 11.63 13.82 20.88
N PHE A 325 10.37 13.43 21.05
CA PHE A 325 9.92 12.07 20.75
C PHE A 325 10.16 11.68 19.28
N VAL A 326 9.82 12.56 18.34
CA VAL A 326 10.01 12.31 16.90
C VAL A 326 11.49 12.29 16.55
N GLU A 327 12.26 13.27 17.00
CA GLU A 327 13.71 13.36 16.74
C GLU A 327 14.44 12.14 17.27
N GLU A 328 14.18 11.73 18.51
CA GLU A 328 14.77 10.54 19.11
C GLU A 328 14.32 9.25 18.40
N SER A 329 13.06 9.18 17.97
CA SER A 329 12.56 8.05 17.19
C SER A 329 13.27 7.93 15.83
N LEU A 330 13.50 9.04 15.14
CA LEU A 330 14.22 9.07 13.87
C LEU A 330 15.72 8.76 14.07
N ARG A 331 16.34 9.34 15.09
CA ARG A 331 17.78 9.20 15.39
C ARG A 331 18.14 7.79 15.80
N THR A 332 17.43 7.21 16.76
CA THR A 332 17.80 5.90 17.34
C THR A 332 17.52 4.74 16.39
N SER A 333 16.36 4.72 15.73
CA SER A 333 16.06 3.73 14.67
C SER A 333 16.99 3.89 13.46
N GLY A 334 17.25 5.13 13.03
CA GLY A 334 18.18 5.41 11.94
C GLY A 334 19.61 4.95 12.25
N ALA A 335 20.08 5.12 13.49
CA ALA A 335 21.38 4.62 13.92
C ALA A 335 21.45 3.07 13.94
N ALA A 336 20.39 2.40 14.39
CA ALA A 336 20.31 0.93 14.41
C ALA A 336 20.29 0.32 12.99
N CYS A 337 19.60 0.97 12.05
CA CYS A 337 19.44 0.45 10.68
C CYS A 337 20.49 0.96 9.68
N ARG A 338 21.26 2.02 10.00
CA ARG A 338 22.32 2.56 9.12
C ARG A 338 23.30 1.50 8.55
N PRO A 339 23.72 0.46 9.30
CA PRO A 339 24.63 -0.56 8.77
C PRO A 339 24.01 -1.50 7.74
N HIS A 340 22.67 -1.52 7.61
CA HIS A 340 21.91 -2.47 6.80
C HIS A 340 21.22 -1.74 5.66
N SER A 341 21.96 -1.46 4.58
CA SER A 341 21.43 -0.81 3.37
C SER A 341 20.26 -1.56 2.73
N GLU A 342 20.22 -2.88 2.91
CA GLU A 342 19.18 -3.78 2.44
C GLU A 342 17.86 -3.61 3.21
N CYS A 343 17.86 -2.99 4.39
CA CYS A 343 16.65 -2.66 5.11
C CYS A 343 16.07 -1.32 4.61
N VAL A 344 15.35 -1.38 3.50
CA VAL A 344 14.87 -0.18 2.78
C VAL A 344 13.72 0.54 3.48
N VAL A 345 12.93 -0.17 4.29
CA VAL A 345 11.86 0.41 5.11
C VAL A 345 11.94 -0.18 6.51
N TYR A 346 11.96 0.68 7.53
CA TYR A 346 12.03 0.29 8.93
C TYR A 346 11.16 1.21 9.80
N ALA A 347 10.62 0.67 10.90
CA ALA A 347 9.80 1.43 11.82
C ALA A 347 10.64 2.47 12.60
N ARG A 348 10.10 3.66 12.81
CA ARG A 348 10.78 4.73 13.56
C ARG A 348 10.38 4.69 15.02
N ARG A 349 11.27 4.18 15.89
CA ARG A 349 11.01 4.02 17.32
C ARG A 349 12.09 4.68 18.15
N TRP A 350 11.68 5.31 19.26
CA TRP A 350 12.60 5.74 20.30
C TRP A 350 13.05 4.51 21.10
N MET A 351 14.27 4.05 20.85
CA MET A 351 14.80 2.80 21.43
C MET A 351 16.05 3.06 22.26
N THR A 352 16.26 2.23 23.29
CA THR A 352 17.52 2.18 24.04
C THR A 352 18.58 1.39 23.28
N LEU A 353 19.59 2.11 22.81
CA LEU A 353 20.75 1.58 22.09
C LEU A 353 21.85 1.11 23.08
N GLU A 354 21.50 0.21 23.98
CA GLU A 354 22.47 -0.49 24.84
C GLU A 354 22.87 -1.84 24.21
N GLY A 355 24.15 -2.19 24.18
CA GLY A 355 24.65 -3.45 23.59
C GLY A 355 24.87 -3.40 22.07
N ASN A 356 24.74 -4.54 21.37
CA ASN A 356 24.93 -4.63 19.91
C ASN A 356 23.76 -3.96 19.17
N THR A 357 23.95 -2.71 18.74
CA THR A 357 22.91 -1.91 18.08
C THR A 357 22.49 -2.46 16.71
N GLN A 358 23.32 -3.31 16.09
CA GLN A 358 23.08 -3.86 14.76
C GLN A 358 21.96 -4.91 14.72
N GLU A 359 21.68 -5.58 15.84
CA GLU A 359 20.61 -6.60 15.95
C GLU A 359 19.23 -5.99 16.26
N LYS A 360 19.18 -4.68 16.54
CA LYS A 360 17.96 -3.98 16.96
C LYS A 360 17.32 -3.14 15.86
N CYS A 361 17.67 -3.37 14.59
CA CYS A 361 17.05 -2.64 13.48
C CYS A 361 15.59 -3.11 13.30
N PRO A 362 14.57 -2.26 13.50
CA PRO A 362 13.16 -2.64 13.37
C PRO A 362 12.74 -2.70 11.89
N CYS A 363 13.34 -3.61 11.15
CA CYS A 363 13.18 -3.72 9.71
C CYS A 363 11.78 -4.19 9.32
N LEU A 364 11.16 -3.51 8.36
CA LEU A 364 9.86 -3.87 7.81
C LEU A 364 9.99 -4.46 6.40
N MET A 365 10.94 -4.01 5.60
CA MET A 365 11.16 -4.50 4.24
C MET A 365 12.65 -4.67 3.98
N LEU A 366 13.06 -5.92 3.68
CA LEU A 366 14.41 -6.28 3.30
C LEU A 366 14.44 -6.51 1.78
N VAL A 367 15.21 -5.67 1.09
CA VAL A 367 15.42 -5.74 -0.36
C VAL A 367 16.92 -5.78 -0.62
N ASP A 368 17.42 -6.92 -1.11
CA ASP A 368 18.80 -7.08 -1.55
C ASP A 368 18.85 -7.80 -2.90
N CYS A 369 18.87 -7.00 -3.98
CA CYS A 369 18.79 -7.47 -5.35
C CYS A 369 20.04 -7.07 -6.13
N ASN A 370 20.73 -8.05 -6.72
CA ASN A 370 21.67 -7.79 -7.81
C ASN A 370 21.06 -8.27 -9.12
N PHE A 371 20.60 -7.36 -9.98
CA PHE A 371 19.96 -7.70 -11.25
C PHE A 371 20.95 -7.95 -12.41
N ALA A 372 22.23 -7.62 -12.23
CA ALA A 372 23.24 -7.77 -13.27
C ALA A 372 24.60 -8.18 -12.66
N PRO A 373 24.72 -9.42 -12.14
CA PRO A 373 26.01 -9.97 -11.76
C PRO A 373 27.00 -9.84 -12.92
N THR A 374 28.24 -9.49 -12.63
CA THR A 374 29.22 -9.10 -13.67
C THR A 374 30.29 -10.15 -13.92
N THR A 375 30.49 -11.07 -12.98
CA THR A 375 31.52 -12.12 -13.07
C THR A 375 30.93 -13.52 -12.91
N TYR A 376 31.58 -14.50 -13.53
CA TYR A 376 31.16 -15.90 -13.45
C TYR A 376 31.26 -16.44 -12.02
N ALA A 377 32.32 -16.06 -11.29
CA ALA A 377 32.51 -16.42 -9.90
C ALA A 377 31.41 -15.85 -8.99
N GLU A 378 31.06 -14.57 -9.13
CA GLU A 378 29.96 -13.94 -8.39
C GLU A 378 28.62 -14.61 -8.67
N TRP A 379 28.36 -14.97 -9.93
CA TRP A 379 27.14 -15.68 -10.29
C TRP A 379 27.07 -17.05 -9.61
N LEU A 380 28.13 -17.85 -9.68
CA LEU A 380 28.18 -19.18 -9.07
C LEU A 380 28.12 -19.15 -7.55
N GLN A 381 28.79 -18.17 -6.92
CA GLN A 381 28.87 -17.99 -5.47
C GLN A 381 28.43 -16.56 -5.12
N PRO A 382 27.11 -16.28 -5.11
CA PRO A 382 26.61 -14.96 -4.78
C PRO A 382 26.83 -14.64 -3.30
N LYS A 383 26.78 -13.35 -2.96
CA LYS A 383 26.88 -12.88 -1.58
C LYS A 383 25.88 -13.61 -0.68
N ASP A 384 26.36 -14.16 0.44
CA ASP A 384 25.55 -14.82 1.45
C ASP A 384 24.71 -13.82 2.24
N ALA A 385 23.39 -14.01 2.16
CA ALA A 385 22.39 -13.19 2.85
C ALA A 385 21.86 -13.85 4.12
N THR A 386 22.21 -15.11 4.42
CA THR A 386 21.63 -15.91 5.51
C THR A 386 21.70 -15.20 6.87
N LYS A 387 22.89 -14.73 7.25
CA LYS A 387 23.10 -14.01 8.53
C LYS A 387 22.42 -12.65 8.57
N THR A 388 22.39 -11.96 7.43
CA THR A 388 21.70 -10.66 7.31
C THR A 388 20.20 -10.82 7.47
N VAL A 389 19.60 -11.81 6.78
CA VAL A 389 18.17 -12.13 6.89
C VAL A 389 17.82 -12.51 8.32
N ALA A 390 18.59 -13.43 8.95
CA ALA A 390 18.39 -13.81 10.35
C ALA A 390 18.39 -12.59 11.29
N ARG A 391 19.40 -11.72 11.13
CA ARG A 391 19.55 -10.51 11.97
C ARG A 391 18.38 -9.54 11.79
N LEU A 392 17.99 -9.23 10.55
CA LEU A 392 16.89 -8.28 10.28
C LEU A 392 15.51 -8.86 10.58
N ALA A 393 15.37 -10.19 10.60
CA ALA A 393 14.17 -10.90 11.02
C ALA A 393 14.04 -11.06 12.53
N SER A 394 15.13 -10.91 13.30
CA SER A 394 15.18 -11.20 14.75
C SER A 394 14.13 -10.48 15.61
N MET A 395 13.63 -9.32 15.15
CA MET A 395 12.58 -8.57 15.85
C MET A 395 11.15 -9.03 15.50
N GLY A 396 10.96 -9.95 14.56
CA GLY A 396 9.65 -10.43 14.11
C GLY A 396 8.81 -9.40 13.35
N LEU A 397 9.43 -8.30 12.89
CA LEU A 397 8.74 -7.17 12.28
C LEU A 397 8.68 -7.22 10.74
N LEU A 398 9.41 -8.13 10.10
CA LEU A 398 9.57 -8.16 8.66
C LEU A 398 8.23 -8.42 7.96
N GLN A 399 7.93 -7.61 6.94
CA GLN A 399 6.71 -7.66 6.14
C GLN A 399 7.00 -8.02 4.68
N ALA A 400 8.21 -7.71 4.19
CA ALA A 400 8.65 -8.09 2.85
C ALA A 400 10.10 -8.57 2.84
N LEU A 401 10.34 -9.65 2.11
CA LEU A 401 11.67 -10.19 1.80
C LEU A 401 11.80 -10.32 0.29
N LYS A 402 12.68 -9.52 -0.33
CA LYS A 402 13.01 -9.59 -1.76
C LYS A 402 14.51 -9.77 -1.94
N LEU A 403 14.90 -10.94 -2.45
CA LEU A 403 16.29 -11.29 -2.72
C LEU A 403 16.44 -11.70 -4.19
N THR A 404 17.46 -11.17 -4.86
CA THR A 404 17.83 -11.57 -6.22
C THR A 404 19.34 -11.73 -6.29
N ASN A 405 19.79 -12.90 -6.75
CA ASN A 405 21.22 -13.25 -6.82
C ASN A 405 21.93 -13.10 -5.46
N ARG A 406 21.37 -13.75 -4.43
CA ARG A 406 21.92 -13.82 -3.07
C ARG A 406 21.84 -15.23 -2.54
N TYR A 407 22.85 -15.70 -1.84
CA TYR A 407 22.83 -17.05 -1.29
C TYR A 407 21.94 -17.09 -0.02
N LEU A 408 20.84 -17.85 -0.10
CA LEU A 408 19.90 -18.17 0.98
C LEU A 408 19.36 -19.60 0.77
N PRO A 409 20.18 -20.64 1.06
CA PRO A 409 19.82 -22.03 0.79
C PRO A 409 18.65 -22.53 1.64
N GLU A 410 18.57 -22.04 2.87
CA GLU A 410 17.55 -22.36 3.86
C GLU A 410 17.04 -21.08 4.53
N PHE A 411 15.81 -21.14 5.01
CA PHE A 411 15.22 -20.04 5.77
C PHE A 411 15.74 -20.04 7.21
N PRO A 412 16.28 -18.93 7.72
CA PRO A 412 16.73 -18.86 9.11
C PRO A 412 15.55 -18.93 10.08
N ALA A 413 15.77 -19.50 11.27
CA ALA A 413 14.71 -19.75 12.26
C ALA A 413 13.99 -18.47 12.71
N GLU A 414 14.72 -17.36 12.80
CA GLU A 414 14.21 -16.04 13.18
C GLU A 414 13.13 -15.53 12.21
N LEU A 415 13.16 -15.96 10.95
CA LEU A 415 12.17 -15.57 9.96
C LEU A 415 10.79 -16.15 10.25
N ARG A 416 10.70 -17.27 11.00
CA ARG A 416 9.43 -17.85 11.45
C ARG A 416 8.64 -16.90 12.34
N ASP A 417 9.33 -16.08 13.16
CA ASP A 417 8.69 -15.13 14.07
C ASP A 417 8.08 -13.92 13.34
N CYS A 418 8.39 -13.73 12.05
CA CYS A 418 7.85 -12.66 11.22
C CYS A 418 6.42 -12.96 10.75
N THR A 419 5.48 -13.11 11.69
CA THR A 419 4.06 -13.45 11.43
C THR A 419 3.28 -12.41 10.62
N ASN A 420 3.88 -11.24 10.35
CA ASN A 420 3.32 -10.17 9.51
C ASN A 420 3.90 -10.14 8.08
N LEU A 421 4.66 -11.17 7.69
CA LEU A 421 5.22 -11.30 6.34
C LEU A 421 4.10 -11.40 5.30
N LYS A 422 4.15 -10.50 4.31
CA LYS A 422 3.17 -10.32 3.24
C LYS A 422 3.76 -10.62 1.87
N TYR A 423 5.06 -10.42 1.68
CA TYR A 423 5.70 -10.49 0.37
C TYR A 423 7.01 -11.26 0.46
N VAL A 424 7.14 -12.35 -0.31
CA VAL A 424 8.39 -13.10 -0.46
C VAL A 424 8.70 -13.24 -1.94
N SER A 425 9.88 -12.77 -2.35
CA SER A 425 10.43 -12.97 -3.70
C SER A 425 11.89 -13.41 -3.59
N LEU A 426 12.17 -14.62 -4.04
CA LEU A 426 13.48 -15.26 -4.00
C LEU A 426 13.86 -15.69 -5.42
N ILE A 427 14.75 -14.94 -6.06
CA ILE A 427 15.18 -15.20 -7.44
C ILE A 427 16.66 -15.56 -7.44
N TYR A 428 16.99 -16.77 -7.91
CA TYR A 428 18.36 -17.29 -7.96
C TYR A 428 19.06 -17.29 -6.61
N THR A 429 18.34 -17.71 -5.56
CA THR A 429 18.82 -17.64 -4.18
C THR A 429 19.46 -18.91 -3.65
N HIS A 430 19.67 -19.92 -4.50
CA HIS A 430 20.13 -21.25 -4.11
C HIS A 430 19.21 -21.96 -3.09
N THR A 431 17.98 -21.49 -2.91
CA THR A 431 17.00 -22.09 -1.99
C THR A 431 16.61 -23.49 -2.47
N THR A 432 16.92 -24.50 -1.68
CA THR A 432 16.70 -25.92 -2.03
C THR A 432 15.44 -26.52 -1.40
N THR A 433 15.00 -25.94 -0.29
CA THR A 433 13.81 -26.38 0.46
C THR A 433 13.07 -25.17 1.01
N LEU A 434 11.75 -25.29 1.10
CA LEU A 434 10.93 -24.42 1.96
C LEU A 434 10.69 -25.19 3.27
N PRO A 435 10.85 -24.56 4.44
CA PRO A 435 10.71 -25.26 5.72
C PRO A 435 9.25 -25.71 5.96
N ASP A 436 9.05 -26.78 6.72
CA ASP A 436 7.72 -27.32 7.01
C ASP A 436 6.79 -26.30 7.70
N TRP A 437 7.35 -25.38 8.49
CA TRP A 437 6.61 -24.30 9.16
C TRP A 437 6.26 -23.12 8.24
N PHE A 438 6.65 -23.13 6.96
CA PHE A 438 6.41 -22.00 6.04
C PHE A 438 4.92 -21.66 5.88
N HIS A 439 4.03 -22.64 6.03
CA HIS A 439 2.58 -22.46 6.03
C HIS A 439 2.09 -21.49 7.12
N GLU A 440 2.85 -21.25 8.19
CA GLU A 440 2.49 -20.35 9.30
C GLU A 440 2.38 -18.87 8.87
N PHE A 441 2.92 -18.50 7.71
CA PHE A 441 2.79 -17.17 7.11
C PHE A 441 1.37 -16.91 6.55
N SER A 442 0.37 -16.94 7.42
CA SER A 442 -1.07 -16.76 7.09
C SER A 442 -1.43 -15.41 6.47
N LYS A 443 -0.56 -14.40 6.62
CA LYS A 443 -0.71 -13.06 6.04
C LYS A 443 0.05 -12.88 4.71
N LEU A 444 0.67 -13.93 4.18
CA LEU A 444 1.40 -13.87 2.93
C LEU A 444 0.43 -13.57 1.78
N GLU A 445 0.75 -12.55 1.00
CA GLU A 445 -0.04 -12.01 -0.11
C GLU A 445 0.58 -12.37 -1.47
N TYR A 446 1.91 -12.45 -1.52
CA TYR A 446 2.69 -12.77 -2.71
C TYR A 446 3.86 -13.72 -2.41
N LEU A 447 3.98 -14.78 -3.22
CA LEU A 447 5.10 -15.71 -3.18
C LEU A 447 5.69 -15.89 -4.58
N HIS A 448 6.97 -15.55 -4.73
CA HIS A 448 7.77 -15.84 -5.91
C HIS A 448 9.03 -16.58 -5.51
N VAL A 449 9.20 -17.79 -6.02
CA VAL A 449 10.44 -18.55 -5.89
C VAL A 449 10.92 -18.92 -7.29
N GLU A 450 12.13 -18.53 -7.64
CA GLU A 450 12.77 -18.89 -8.90
C GLU A 450 14.15 -19.49 -8.67
N GLY A 451 14.31 -20.72 -9.15
CA GLY A 451 15.55 -21.48 -9.05
C GLY A 451 16.55 -21.10 -10.13
N LYS A 452 17.81 -21.44 -9.85
CA LYS A 452 18.90 -21.40 -10.82
C LYS A 452 19.06 -22.78 -11.47
N TYR A 453 19.68 -22.84 -12.65
CA TYR A 453 19.97 -24.11 -13.34
C TYR A 453 20.72 -25.15 -12.51
N ILE A 454 21.63 -24.71 -11.63
CA ILE A 454 22.41 -25.59 -10.73
C ILE A 454 21.81 -25.77 -9.33
N SER A 455 20.85 -24.94 -8.94
CA SER A 455 20.36 -24.91 -7.56
C SER A 455 18.95 -24.36 -7.51
N SER A 456 18.02 -25.23 -7.16
CA SER A 456 16.59 -24.95 -7.13
C SER A 456 15.92 -25.80 -6.04
N LEU A 457 14.64 -25.52 -5.78
CA LEU A 457 13.82 -26.37 -4.94
C LEU A 457 13.85 -27.82 -5.44
N GLN A 458 14.02 -28.75 -4.50
CA GLN A 458 14.00 -30.19 -4.76
C GLN A 458 12.58 -30.77 -4.65
N ALA A 459 11.79 -30.22 -3.73
CA ALA A 459 10.39 -30.54 -3.53
C ALA A 459 9.68 -29.32 -2.94
N ILE A 460 8.34 -29.34 -3.02
CA ILE A 460 7.47 -28.38 -2.35
C ILE A 460 6.71 -29.15 -1.27
N PRO A 461 6.78 -28.75 0.02
CA PRO A 461 6.11 -29.49 1.10
C PRO A 461 4.59 -29.64 0.84
N GLU A 462 4.03 -30.81 1.18
CA GLU A 462 2.58 -30.95 1.24
C GLU A 462 1.99 -29.99 2.30
N GLY A 463 0.80 -29.47 2.04
CA GLY A 463 0.13 -28.52 2.93
C GLY A 463 0.77 -27.13 3.01
N LEU A 464 1.77 -26.81 2.16
CA LEU A 464 2.44 -25.49 2.13
C LEU A 464 1.46 -24.30 2.15
N PHE A 465 0.31 -24.47 1.48
CA PHE A 465 -0.67 -23.41 1.27
C PHE A 465 -1.87 -23.43 2.26
N ASP A 466 -1.97 -24.42 3.15
CA ASP A 466 -3.16 -24.71 3.97
C ASP A 466 -3.64 -23.55 4.86
N SER A 467 -2.70 -22.73 5.32
CA SER A 467 -2.99 -21.57 6.18
C SER A 467 -2.87 -20.22 5.47
N MET A 468 -2.54 -20.20 4.17
CA MET A 468 -2.20 -18.99 3.41
C MET A 468 -3.43 -18.31 2.79
N THR A 469 -4.44 -18.03 3.61
CA THR A 469 -5.72 -17.48 3.13
C THR A 469 -5.63 -16.08 2.49
N SER A 470 -4.54 -15.33 2.76
CA SER A 470 -4.32 -13.99 2.20
C SER A 470 -3.61 -14.01 0.83
N LEU A 471 -3.19 -15.18 0.34
CA LEU A 471 -2.33 -15.29 -0.83
C LEU A 471 -3.10 -14.96 -2.11
N THR A 472 -2.57 -14.01 -2.89
CA THR A 472 -3.20 -13.51 -4.11
C THR A 472 -2.40 -13.81 -5.38
N ALA A 473 -1.10 -14.06 -5.26
CA ALA A 473 -0.27 -14.40 -6.41
C ALA A 473 0.85 -15.38 -6.04
N ILE A 474 0.98 -16.43 -6.85
CA ILE A 474 2.03 -17.46 -6.76
C ILE A 474 2.82 -17.47 -8.07
N HIS A 475 4.14 -17.45 -7.95
CA HIS A 475 5.07 -17.64 -9.05
C HIS A 475 6.14 -18.67 -8.65
N PHE A 476 6.18 -19.81 -9.34
CA PHE A 476 7.27 -20.77 -9.25
C PHE A 476 7.98 -20.86 -10.59
N GLY A 477 9.28 -20.58 -10.60
CA GLY A 477 10.11 -20.54 -11.80
C GLY A 477 11.31 -21.48 -11.69
N TRP A 478 11.51 -22.32 -12.69
CA TRP A 478 12.68 -23.19 -12.82
C TRP A 478 12.99 -24.06 -11.58
N HIS A 479 12.21 -25.13 -11.42
CA HIS A 479 12.45 -26.16 -10.39
C HIS A 479 12.34 -27.56 -11.01
N PRO A 480 13.39 -28.00 -11.75
CA PRO A 480 13.33 -29.22 -12.55
C PRO A 480 13.18 -30.51 -11.73
N ALA A 481 13.56 -30.50 -10.45
CA ALA A 481 13.43 -31.66 -9.56
C ALA A 481 12.01 -31.83 -8.97
N VAL A 482 11.15 -30.81 -9.06
CA VAL A 482 9.79 -30.86 -8.51
C VAL A 482 8.91 -31.74 -9.39
N THR A 483 8.50 -32.89 -8.86
CA THR A 483 7.65 -33.87 -9.55
C THR A 483 6.17 -33.74 -9.21
N GLN A 484 5.85 -33.11 -8.07
CA GLN A 484 4.50 -32.92 -7.56
C GLN A 484 4.35 -31.50 -7.01
N PHE A 485 3.16 -30.94 -7.18
CA PHE A 485 2.81 -29.62 -6.66
C PHE A 485 1.66 -29.76 -5.65
N PRO A 486 1.76 -29.17 -4.44
CA PRO A 486 0.79 -29.40 -3.37
C PRO A 486 -0.56 -28.77 -3.69
N SER A 487 -1.61 -29.25 -3.00
CA SER A 487 -2.96 -28.73 -3.13
C SER A 487 -3.04 -27.22 -2.89
N LEU A 488 -3.78 -26.51 -3.74
CA LEU A 488 -4.01 -25.08 -3.63
C LEU A 488 -5.31 -24.82 -2.85
N THR A 489 -5.18 -24.50 -1.57
CA THR A 489 -6.28 -24.19 -0.63
C THR A 489 -6.48 -22.69 -0.44
N THR A 490 -6.13 -21.88 -1.46
CA THR A 490 -6.02 -20.41 -1.39
C THR A 490 -7.17 -19.71 -2.15
N PRO A 491 -8.29 -19.38 -1.48
CA PRO A 491 -9.51 -18.91 -2.17
C PRO A 491 -9.40 -17.50 -2.78
N ASN A 492 -8.40 -16.72 -2.36
CA ASN A 492 -8.16 -15.36 -2.85
C ASN A 492 -7.06 -15.29 -3.92
N LEU A 493 -6.60 -16.45 -4.42
CA LEU A 493 -5.55 -16.49 -5.44
C LEU A 493 -6.08 -15.93 -6.77
N LYS A 494 -5.44 -14.87 -7.26
CA LYS A 494 -5.76 -14.19 -8.53
C LYS A 494 -4.79 -14.53 -9.65
N SER A 495 -3.54 -14.85 -9.33
CA SER A 495 -2.52 -15.18 -10.33
C SER A 495 -1.72 -16.42 -9.94
N LEU A 496 -1.62 -17.37 -10.87
CA LEU A 496 -0.80 -18.56 -10.75
C LEU A 496 0.14 -18.65 -11.95
N THR A 497 1.44 -18.61 -11.69
CA THR A 497 2.50 -18.79 -12.69
C THR A 497 3.35 -19.99 -12.31
N LEU A 498 3.38 -21.00 -13.19
CA LEU A 498 4.22 -22.19 -13.07
C LEU A 498 5.12 -22.27 -14.30
N GLY A 499 6.42 -22.07 -14.10
CA GLY A 499 7.42 -22.00 -15.16
C GLY A 499 8.58 -22.96 -14.90
N GLY A 500 9.05 -23.71 -15.90
CA GLY A 500 10.25 -24.54 -15.79
C GLY A 500 10.16 -25.66 -14.74
N LEU A 501 8.96 -26.22 -14.54
CA LEU A 501 8.71 -27.39 -13.70
C LEU A 501 8.74 -28.64 -14.57
N ILE A 502 9.91 -28.94 -15.15
CA ILE A 502 10.00 -29.90 -16.26
C ILE A 502 9.69 -31.35 -15.90
N SER A 503 9.73 -31.70 -14.61
CA SER A 503 9.37 -33.03 -14.09
C SER A 503 7.94 -33.11 -13.54
N LEU A 504 7.18 -32.01 -13.56
CA LEU A 504 5.83 -31.97 -13.05
C LEU A 504 4.86 -32.60 -14.05
N GLN A 505 4.21 -33.69 -13.64
CA GLN A 505 3.30 -34.45 -14.50
C GLN A 505 1.85 -33.97 -14.43
N GLN A 506 1.46 -33.35 -13.31
CA GLN A 506 0.10 -32.90 -13.07
C GLN A 506 0.06 -31.63 -12.23
N ILE A 507 -0.91 -30.77 -12.51
CA ILE A 507 -1.24 -29.58 -11.71
C ILE A 507 -2.39 -29.95 -10.75
N PRO A 508 -2.38 -29.49 -9.49
CA PRO A 508 -3.47 -29.75 -8.54
C PRO A 508 -4.81 -29.19 -9.04
N ARG A 509 -5.91 -29.75 -8.51
CA ARG A 509 -7.26 -29.29 -8.85
C ARG A 509 -7.51 -27.86 -8.39
N PHE A 510 -8.33 -27.13 -9.14
CA PHE A 510 -8.67 -25.73 -8.87
C PHE A 510 -9.94 -25.55 -8.03
N GLU A 511 -10.33 -26.53 -7.22
CA GLU A 511 -11.60 -26.57 -6.49
C GLU A 511 -11.89 -25.30 -5.66
N HIS A 512 -10.84 -24.64 -5.14
CA HIS A 512 -10.95 -23.44 -4.30
C HIS A 512 -10.61 -22.13 -5.01
N LEU A 513 -10.19 -22.13 -6.27
CA LEU A 513 -9.56 -20.98 -6.93
C LEU A 513 -10.55 -20.04 -7.64
N TYR A 514 -11.69 -19.75 -7.03
CA TYR A 514 -12.79 -19.01 -7.68
C TYR A 514 -12.44 -17.57 -8.13
N GLN A 515 -11.37 -16.99 -7.57
CA GLN A 515 -10.88 -15.65 -7.89
C GLN A 515 -9.71 -15.65 -8.89
N LEU A 516 -9.34 -16.79 -9.45
CA LEU A 516 -8.22 -16.87 -10.38
C LEU A 516 -8.53 -16.09 -11.66
N GLU A 517 -7.75 -15.05 -11.91
CA GLU A 517 -7.85 -14.18 -13.07
C GLU A 517 -6.75 -14.50 -14.09
N ARG A 518 -5.62 -15.07 -13.66
CA ARG A 518 -4.45 -15.29 -14.52
C ARG A 518 -3.79 -16.63 -14.28
N LEU A 519 -3.58 -17.37 -15.37
CA LEU A 519 -2.87 -18.64 -15.37
C LEU A 519 -1.76 -18.58 -16.41
N VAL A 520 -0.52 -18.80 -15.98
CA VAL A 520 0.64 -18.90 -16.86
C VAL A 520 1.33 -20.24 -16.63
N ILE A 521 1.51 -20.99 -17.71
CA ILE A 521 2.14 -22.32 -17.70
C ILE A 521 3.26 -22.31 -18.74
N SER A 522 4.51 -22.39 -18.31
CA SER A 522 5.66 -22.25 -19.21
C SER A 522 6.65 -23.39 -19.01
N ALA A 523 7.00 -24.12 -20.07
CA ALA A 523 7.97 -25.23 -20.01
C ALA A 523 7.60 -26.30 -18.95
N LEU A 524 6.38 -26.87 -19.08
CA LEU A 524 5.90 -28.05 -18.34
C LEU A 524 5.67 -29.23 -19.31
N PRO A 525 6.74 -29.79 -19.92
CA PRO A 525 6.65 -30.73 -21.05
C PRO A 525 6.10 -32.14 -20.72
N LEU A 526 5.88 -32.46 -19.46
CA LEU A 526 5.25 -33.72 -19.02
C LEU A 526 3.76 -33.56 -18.70
N LEU A 527 3.22 -32.34 -18.81
CA LEU A 527 1.83 -32.06 -18.51
C LEU A 527 0.96 -32.38 -19.72
N ASP A 528 0.19 -33.48 -19.63
CA ASP A 528 -0.68 -33.89 -20.74
C ASP A 528 -2.05 -33.20 -20.78
N ARG A 529 -2.46 -32.62 -19.65
CA ARG A 529 -3.78 -32.01 -19.48
C ARG A 529 -3.79 -31.04 -18.30
N PHE A 530 -4.72 -30.11 -18.33
CA PHE A 530 -5.02 -29.25 -17.20
C PHE A 530 -6.13 -29.84 -16.31
N PRO A 531 -6.21 -29.45 -15.03
CA PRO A 531 -7.37 -29.77 -14.21
C PRO A 531 -8.64 -29.12 -14.77
N ASP A 532 -9.81 -29.59 -14.35
CA ASP A 532 -11.09 -28.98 -14.73
C ASP A 532 -11.11 -27.49 -14.38
N LEU A 533 -11.36 -26.66 -15.39
CA LEU A 533 -11.36 -25.20 -15.27
C LEU A 533 -12.73 -24.66 -14.83
N SER A 534 -13.73 -25.51 -14.63
CA SER A 534 -15.07 -25.11 -14.16
C SER A 534 -15.07 -24.17 -12.93
N PRO A 535 -14.17 -24.29 -11.94
CA PRO A 535 -14.09 -23.35 -10.83
C PRO A 535 -13.55 -21.95 -11.19
N VAL A 536 -12.77 -21.83 -12.27
CA VAL A 536 -12.00 -20.62 -12.65
C VAL A 536 -12.62 -19.89 -13.86
N LYS A 537 -13.95 -19.69 -13.86
CA LYS A 537 -14.68 -19.13 -15.01
C LYS A 537 -14.34 -17.67 -15.36
N ASN A 538 -13.72 -16.94 -14.42
CA ASN A 538 -13.41 -15.51 -14.52
C ASN A 538 -11.98 -15.23 -14.98
N LEU A 539 -11.27 -16.21 -15.56
CA LEU A 539 -9.95 -16.00 -16.14
C LEU A 539 -9.99 -14.83 -17.15
N LEU A 540 -9.06 -13.91 -16.98
CA LEU A 540 -8.80 -12.77 -17.85
C LEU A 540 -7.62 -13.04 -18.79
N SER A 541 -6.67 -13.86 -18.36
CA SER A 541 -5.46 -14.23 -19.11
C SER A 541 -5.10 -15.69 -18.86
N PHE A 542 -4.88 -16.44 -19.93
CA PHE A 542 -4.37 -17.81 -19.88
C PHE A 542 -3.31 -18.00 -20.95
N ASN A 543 -2.05 -18.07 -20.54
CA ASN A 543 -0.91 -18.20 -21.44
C ASN A 543 -0.18 -19.51 -21.18
N THR A 544 0.10 -20.24 -22.26
CA THR A 544 1.03 -21.37 -22.23
C THR A 544 2.23 -21.04 -23.12
N LEU A 545 3.40 -21.54 -22.72
CA LEU A 545 4.60 -21.49 -23.53
C LEU A 545 5.27 -22.85 -23.49
N ASP A 546 5.79 -23.28 -24.64
CA ASP A 546 6.39 -24.60 -24.88
C ASP A 546 5.35 -25.72 -25.08
N ARG A 547 5.76 -26.99 -24.99
CA ARG A 547 4.94 -28.18 -25.25
C ARG A 547 3.57 -28.12 -24.55
N GLY A 548 2.52 -28.30 -25.35
CA GLY A 548 1.14 -28.46 -24.90
C GLY A 548 0.45 -29.63 -25.58
N THR A 549 0.71 -30.86 -25.11
CA THR A 549 0.10 -32.06 -25.72
C THR A 549 -1.42 -32.06 -25.63
N TRP A 550 -2.00 -31.32 -24.68
CA TRP A 550 -3.45 -31.06 -24.59
C TRP A 550 -4.08 -30.52 -25.90
N CYS A 551 -3.29 -29.88 -26.76
CA CYS A 551 -3.72 -29.36 -28.06
C CYS A 551 -3.89 -30.46 -29.14
N CYS A 552 -3.36 -31.65 -28.91
CA CYS A 552 -3.26 -32.69 -29.95
C CYS A 552 -3.49 -34.12 -29.45
N ASN A 553 -3.46 -34.37 -28.14
CA ASN A 553 -3.68 -35.71 -27.56
C ASN A 553 -5.16 -36.06 -27.38
N GLY A 554 -6.07 -35.20 -27.83
CA GLY A 554 -7.52 -35.37 -27.70
C GLY A 554 -8.15 -34.71 -26.47
N TYR A 555 -7.37 -34.03 -25.61
CA TYR A 555 -7.91 -33.33 -24.44
C TYR A 555 -8.85 -32.17 -24.82
N LEU A 556 -8.39 -31.25 -25.68
CA LEU A 556 -9.17 -30.08 -26.12
C LEU A 556 -10.04 -30.35 -27.36
N GLY A 557 -9.99 -31.55 -27.94
CA GLY A 557 -10.65 -31.81 -29.21
C GLY A 557 -10.25 -33.13 -29.84
N LYS A 558 -10.08 -33.15 -31.17
CA LYS A 558 -9.70 -34.36 -31.88
C LYS A 558 -8.23 -34.69 -31.61
N CYS A 559 -7.94 -35.97 -31.36
CA CYS A 559 -6.57 -36.44 -31.28
C CYS A 559 -5.90 -36.38 -32.67
N ASP A 560 -4.73 -35.76 -32.73
CA ASP A 560 -3.86 -35.58 -33.90
C ASP A 560 -2.39 -35.79 -33.46
N LEU A 561 -1.92 -37.03 -33.53
CA LEU A 561 -0.56 -37.38 -33.14
C LEU A 561 0.51 -36.95 -34.17
N GLU A 562 0.09 -36.43 -35.34
CA GLU A 562 1.00 -35.84 -36.32
C GLU A 562 1.34 -34.38 -35.99
N ASN A 563 0.64 -33.79 -35.02
CA ASN A 563 0.95 -32.45 -34.54
C ASN A 563 2.34 -32.41 -33.86
N PRO A 564 3.21 -31.43 -34.17
CA PRO A 564 4.53 -31.31 -33.56
C PRO A 564 4.54 -31.30 -32.04
N MET A 565 3.48 -30.80 -31.37
CA MET A 565 3.37 -30.79 -29.91
C MET A 565 3.22 -32.20 -29.31
N CYS A 566 2.69 -33.15 -30.07
CA CYS A 566 2.49 -34.55 -29.67
C CYS A 566 3.65 -35.45 -30.06
N MET A 567 4.61 -34.98 -30.85
CA MET A 567 5.83 -35.72 -31.16
C MET A 567 6.83 -35.70 -29.99
N VAL A 568 7.95 -36.40 -30.15
CA VAL A 568 9.06 -36.34 -29.18
C VAL A 568 9.56 -34.90 -29.07
N HIS A 569 9.65 -34.39 -27.85
CA HIS A 569 10.03 -33.00 -27.64
C HIS A 569 11.50 -32.76 -27.98
N PRO A 570 11.83 -31.75 -28.81
CA PRO A 570 13.19 -31.57 -29.34
C PRO A 570 14.22 -31.11 -28.30
N ILE A 571 13.80 -30.41 -27.25
CA ILE A 571 14.69 -29.98 -26.14
C ILE A 571 14.71 -31.01 -25.02
N TRP A 572 13.56 -31.23 -24.38
CA TRP A 572 13.45 -32.06 -23.18
C TRP A 572 13.52 -33.57 -23.44
N GLY A 573 13.42 -34.02 -24.71
CA GLY A 573 13.39 -35.44 -25.06
C GLY A 573 12.16 -36.18 -24.54
N THR A 574 11.13 -35.47 -24.11
CA THR A 574 9.92 -36.09 -23.56
C THR A 574 9.21 -36.92 -24.64
N PRO A 575 8.73 -38.15 -24.33
CA PRO A 575 8.19 -39.06 -25.34
C PRO A 575 7.00 -38.50 -26.11
N ALA A 576 6.71 -39.08 -27.29
CA ALA A 576 5.50 -38.76 -28.04
C ALA A 576 4.24 -39.04 -27.18
N ALA A 577 3.24 -38.17 -27.31
CA ALA A 577 1.97 -38.31 -26.62
C ALA A 577 1.13 -39.45 -27.22
N ILE A 578 0.17 -39.93 -26.43
CA ILE A 578 -0.85 -40.88 -26.87
C ILE A 578 -2.23 -40.22 -26.81
N CYS A 579 -3.18 -40.73 -27.60
CA CYS A 579 -4.56 -40.25 -27.50
C CYS A 579 -5.16 -40.60 -26.14
N LEU A 580 -5.77 -39.62 -25.48
CA LEU A 580 -6.43 -39.80 -24.20
C LEU A 580 -7.73 -40.62 -24.33
N ALA A 581 -8.07 -41.34 -23.26
CA ALA A 581 -9.36 -42.01 -23.14
C ALA A 581 -10.50 -40.98 -23.01
N LYS A 582 -11.74 -41.39 -23.33
CA LYS A 582 -12.91 -40.49 -23.28
C LYS A 582 -13.17 -39.87 -21.92
N GLU A 583 -12.77 -40.52 -20.84
CA GLU A 583 -12.92 -40.05 -19.46
C GLU A 583 -11.80 -39.11 -18.99
N ASP A 584 -10.76 -38.95 -19.82
CA ASP A 584 -9.61 -38.09 -19.55
C ASP A 584 -9.64 -36.77 -20.35
N VAL A 585 -10.68 -36.55 -21.15
CA VAL A 585 -10.87 -35.33 -21.97
C VAL A 585 -11.44 -34.17 -21.15
N ALA A 586 -11.30 -32.94 -21.68
CA ALA A 586 -11.82 -31.75 -21.03
C ALA A 586 -13.35 -31.78 -20.88
N SER A 587 -13.86 -31.23 -19.77
CA SER A 587 -15.29 -30.98 -19.58
C SER A 587 -15.81 -29.92 -20.56
N ASP A 588 -17.11 -29.92 -20.87
CA ASP A 588 -17.73 -28.91 -21.74
C ASP A 588 -17.45 -27.48 -21.26
N THR A 589 -17.50 -27.26 -19.94
CA THR A 589 -17.19 -25.97 -19.32
C THR A 589 -15.71 -25.60 -19.52
N THR A 590 -14.79 -26.56 -19.40
CA THR A 590 -13.37 -26.32 -19.65
C THR A 590 -13.13 -25.94 -21.11
N LEU A 591 -13.77 -26.63 -22.05
CA LEU A 591 -13.70 -26.31 -23.48
C LEU A 591 -14.22 -24.88 -23.76
N GLU A 592 -15.32 -24.48 -23.13
CA GLU A 592 -15.86 -23.12 -23.25
C GLU A 592 -14.85 -22.07 -22.76
N ILE A 593 -14.21 -22.29 -21.62
CA ILE A 593 -13.20 -21.36 -21.06
C ILE A 593 -11.98 -21.28 -21.98
N VAL A 594 -11.43 -22.43 -22.37
CA VAL A 594 -10.26 -22.56 -23.25
C VAL A 594 -10.50 -21.88 -24.60
N SER A 595 -11.72 -21.95 -25.15
CA SER A 595 -12.05 -21.34 -26.44
C SER A 595 -11.75 -19.84 -26.51
N LYS A 596 -11.77 -19.14 -25.36
CA LYS A 596 -11.46 -17.71 -25.24
C LYS A 596 -9.97 -17.38 -25.38
N PHE A 597 -9.10 -18.39 -25.25
CA PHE A 597 -7.65 -18.24 -25.16
C PHE A 597 -6.89 -19.07 -26.21
N THR A 598 -7.56 -19.50 -27.28
CA THR A 598 -6.99 -20.42 -28.29
C THR A 598 -5.66 -19.95 -28.88
N SER A 599 -5.46 -18.64 -29.06
CA SER A 599 -4.22 -18.07 -29.60
C SER A 599 -3.04 -18.12 -28.63
N SER A 600 -3.26 -18.33 -27.33
CA SER A 600 -2.23 -18.27 -26.28
C SER A 600 -1.95 -19.60 -25.60
N ILE A 601 -2.75 -20.65 -25.85
CA ILE A 601 -2.63 -21.96 -25.17
C ILE A 601 -2.03 -23.09 -26.03
N CYS A 602 -2.04 -22.92 -27.36
CA CYS A 602 -1.51 -23.86 -28.35
C CYS A 602 -0.45 -23.15 -29.20
N GLY A 603 0.59 -22.64 -28.52
CA GLY A 603 1.69 -21.89 -29.10
C GLY A 603 2.79 -22.78 -29.71
N PRO A 604 3.87 -22.18 -30.22
CA PRO A 604 5.01 -22.91 -30.73
C PRO A 604 5.75 -23.67 -29.62
N ILE A 605 6.34 -24.82 -29.98
CA ILE A 605 7.26 -25.57 -29.12
C ILE A 605 8.62 -24.89 -29.08
N LEU A 606 9.31 -24.94 -27.94
CA LEU A 606 10.68 -24.47 -27.84
C LEU A 606 11.59 -25.40 -28.65
N ARG A 607 12.53 -24.83 -29.41
CA ARG A 607 13.54 -25.54 -30.19
C ARG A 607 14.94 -25.34 -29.60
N PRO A 608 15.91 -26.23 -29.87
CA PRO A 608 17.27 -26.07 -29.39
C PRO A 608 17.91 -24.73 -29.76
N THR A 609 17.55 -24.16 -30.91
CA THR A 609 18.01 -22.83 -31.37
C THR A 609 17.44 -21.66 -30.57
N ASP A 610 16.35 -21.88 -29.84
CA ASP A 610 15.67 -20.85 -29.06
C ASP A 610 16.23 -20.73 -27.64
N LEU A 611 17.02 -21.72 -27.21
CA LEU A 611 17.66 -21.74 -25.90
C LEU A 611 19.06 -21.18 -25.97
N GLU A 612 19.44 -20.40 -24.96
CA GLU A 612 20.83 -20.04 -24.76
C GLU A 612 21.67 -21.28 -24.42
N PRO A 613 22.91 -21.39 -24.95
CA PRO A 613 23.80 -22.47 -24.60
C PRO A 613 24.15 -22.46 -23.09
N PRO A 614 24.61 -23.59 -22.53
CA PRO A 614 25.04 -23.64 -21.14
C PRO A 614 26.06 -22.55 -20.84
N LEU A 615 25.81 -21.78 -19.78
CA LEU A 615 26.66 -20.66 -19.40
C LEU A 615 28.10 -21.13 -19.08
N THR A 616 29.07 -20.55 -19.78
CA THR A 616 30.51 -20.78 -19.56
C THR A 616 31.20 -19.53 -19.01
N GLU A 617 32.38 -19.72 -18.42
CA GLU A 617 33.20 -18.60 -17.92
C GLU A 617 33.68 -17.69 -19.05
N ASP A 618 34.02 -18.26 -20.22
CA ASP A 618 34.45 -17.49 -21.40
C ASP A 618 33.35 -16.53 -21.89
N MET A 619 32.10 -16.99 -21.94
CA MET A 619 30.95 -16.15 -22.33
C MET A 619 30.80 -14.92 -21.42
N VAL A 620 31.12 -15.04 -20.13
CA VAL A 620 31.09 -13.90 -19.19
C VAL A 620 32.34 -13.03 -19.35
N ALA A 621 33.51 -13.65 -19.52
CA ALA A 621 34.79 -12.97 -19.68
C ALA A 621 34.82 -12.04 -20.90
N GLN A 622 34.24 -12.47 -22.04
CA GLN A 622 34.11 -11.65 -23.25
C GLN A 622 33.36 -10.33 -22.97
N CYS A 623 32.38 -10.36 -22.07
CA CYS A 623 31.56 -9.20 -21.73
C CYS A 623 32.22 -8.26 -20.73
N ASN A 624 33.06 -8.77 -19.83
CA ASN A 624 33.75 -7.98 -18.81
C ASN A 624 32.80 -7.01 -18.08
N GLY A 625 31.60 -7.49 -17.70
CA GLY A 625 30.56 -6.71 -17.03
C GLY A 625 29.91 -5.59 -17.86
N THR A 626 30.18 -5.51 -19.17
CA THR A 626 29.66 -4.44 -20.05
C THR A 626 28.46 -4.95 -20.86
N LEU A 627 27.30 -4.32 -20.70
CA LEU A 627 26.10 -4.60 -21.50
C LEU A 627 26.25 -4.12 -22.95
N TYR A 628 25.50 -4.74 -23.84
CA TYR A 628 25.34 -4.40 -25.26
C TYR A 628 26.59 -4.51 -26.14
N ARG A 629 27.72 -4.90 -25.56
CA ARG A 629 28.96 -5.19 -26.27
C ARG A 629 28.78 -6.37 -27.22
N ARG A 630 29.29 -6.26 -28.44
CA ARG A 630 29.38 -7.41 -29.35
C ARG A 630 30.32 -8.46 -28.77
N CYS A 631 29.91 -9.71 -28.85
CA CYS A 631 30.71 -10.86 -28.43
C CYS A 631 30.54 -12.00 -29.44
N GLU A 632 31.30 -13.09 -29.27
CA GLU A 632 31.35 -14.20 -30.21
C GLU A 632 30.85 -15.49 -29.54
N LEU A 633 29.81 -16.08 -30.15
CA LEU A 633 29.31 -17.41 -29.80
C LEU A 633 29.47 -18.34 -31.01
N PRO A 634 30.12 -19.50 -30.85
CA PRO A 634 30.28 -20.47 -31.93
C PRO A 634 28.92 -20.87 -32.53
N GLY A 635 28.78 -20.72 -33.86
CA GLY A 635 27.56 -21.08 -34.60
C GLY A 635 26.53 -19.96 -34.76
N PHE A 636 26.79 -18.77 -34.20
CA PHE A 636 25.86 -17.64 -34.26
C PHE A 636 26.52 -16.41 -34.89
N HIS A 637 25.79 -15.75 -35.80
CA HIS A 637 26.31 -14.58 -36.52
C HIS A 637 26.31 -13.31 -35.68
N GLU A 638 25.30 -13.17 -34.82
CA GLU A 638 25.13 -12.02 -33.93
C GLU A 638 24.99 -12.53 -32.50
N ALA A 639 25.81 -11.99 -31.62
CA ALA A 639 25.73 -12.20 -30.19
C ALA A 639 26.12 -10.91 -29.47
N MET A 640 25.49 -10.70 -28.31
CA MET A 640 25.57 -9.47 -27.55
C MET A 640 25.66 -9.79 -26.07
N CYS A 641 26.44 -9.00 -25.35
CA CYS A 641 26.51 -9.07 -23.90
C CYS A 641 25.21 -8.56 -23.27
N PHE A 642 24.50 -9.44 -22.57
CA PHE A 642 23.22 -9.10 -21.93
C PHE A 642 23.00 -9.96 -20.68
N ASN A 643 22.15 -9.48 -19.77
CA ASN A 643 21.74 -10.18 -18.54
C ASN A 643 20.30 -10.69 -18.68
N LEU A 644 20.12 -11.73 -19.48
CA LEU A 644 18.81 -12.33 -19.69
C LEU A 644 18.21 -12.81 -18.36
N ARG A 645 16.98 -12.42 -18.05
CA ARG A 645 16.25 -12.77 -16.83
C ARG A 645 17.01 -12.51 -15.53
N PHE A 646 17.79 -11.43 -15.43
CA PHE A 646 18.66 -11.13 -14.28
C PHE A 646 19.78 -12.14 -14.05
N MET A 647 20.13 -12.95 -15.05
CA MET A 647 21.33 -13.77 -15.02
C MET A 647 22.59 -12.91 -15.09
N VAL A 648 23.75 -13.52 -14.92
CA VAL A 648 25.04 -12.84 -15.13
C VAL A 648 25.14 -12.25 -16.54
N ILE A 649 25.75 -11.07 -16.67
CA ILE A 649 26.06 -10.49 -17.97
C ILE A 649 26.98 -11.47 -18.69
N SER A 650 26.47 -12.02 -19.79
CA SER A 650 27.16 -13.02 -20.58
C SER A 650 26.86 -12.80 -22.06
N CYS A 651 27.69 -13.39 -22.91
CA CYS A 651 27.44 -13.38 -24.32
C CYS A 651 26.19 -14.23 -24.61
N VAL A 652 25.14 -13.60 -25.14
CA VAL A 652 23.88 -14.26 -25.53
C VAL A 652 23.60 -14.02 -27.00
N HIS A 653 22.90 -14.95 -27.64
CA HIS A 653 22.58 -14.86 -29.05
C HIS A 653 21.11 -14.52 -29.35
N THR A 654 20.28 -14.42 -28.31
CA THR A 654 18.83 -14.29 -28.47
C THR A 654 18.48 -13.11 -29.38
N PRO A 655 17.69 -13.35 -30.45
CA PRO A 655 17.30 -12.27 -31.37
C PRO A 655 16.46 -11.22 -30.65
N PHE A 656 15.76 -11.59 -29.57
CA PHE A 656 14.93 -10.67 -28.79
C PHE A 656 15.76 -9.58 -28.12
N ALA A 657 16.88 -9.92 -27.46
CA ALA A 657 17.71 -8.90 -26.80
C ALA A 657 18.38 -7.96 -27.81
N ILE A 658 18.86 -8.52 -28.93
CA ILE A 658 19.52 -7.75 -30.00
C ILE A 658 18.52 -6.79 -30.66
N GLU A 659 17.34 -7.29 -31.03
CA GLU A 659 16.28 -6.47 -31.63
C GLU A 659 15.78 -5.39 -30.67
N MET A 660 15.58 -5.74 -29.39
CA MET A 660 15.24 -4.78 -28.35
C MET A 660 16.26 -3.62 -28.29
N ARG A 661 17.56 -3.93 -28.35
CA ARG A 661 18.58 -2.87 -28.28
C ARG A 661 18.65 -2.04 -29.56
N ARG A 662 18.49 -2.65 -30.75
CA ARG A 662 18.39 -1.93 -32.03
C ARG A 662 17.23 -0.92 -32.00
N ARG A 663 16.05 -1.38 -31.57
CA ARG A 663 14.85 -0.56 -31.36
C ARG A 663 15.13 0.62 -30.42
N GLN A 664 15.72 0.35 -29.26
CA GLN A 664 16.07 1.41 -28.29
C GLN A 664 17.01 2.46 -28.89
N ILE A 665 18.03 2.06 -29.64
CA ILE A 665 18.95 2.98 -30.32
C ILE A 665 18.22 3.80 -31.40
N GLN A 666 17.45 3.13 -32.26
CA GLN A 666 16.73 3.75 -33.36
C GLN A 666 15.71 4.77 -32.88
N GLU A 667 14.96 4.44 -31.82
CA GLU A 667 13.93 5.29 -31.23
C GLU A 667 14.49 6.30 -30.24
N ARG A 668 15.80 6.22 -29.91
CA ARG A 668 16.50 7.06 -28.91
C ARG A 668 15.85 6.97 -27.52
N VAL A 669 15.59 5.75 -27.09
CA VAL A 669 14.90 5.42 -25.84
C VAL A 669 15.83 4.61 -24.93
N GLY A 670 15.72 4.80 -23.61
CA GLY A 670 16.53 4.10 -22.61
C GLY A 670 17.94 4.68 -22.47
N ASP A 671 18.88 3.81 -22.08
CA ASP A 671 20.25 4.20 -21.78
C ASP A 671 20.98 4.66 -23.06
N PRO A 672 21.74 5.79 -23.00
CA PRO A 672 22.53 6.26 -24.13
C PRO A 672 23.41 5.15 -24.69
N CYS A 673 23.45 5.02 -26.02
CA CYS A 673 24.26 4.01 -26.66
C CYS A 673 25.75 4.41 -26.67
N ASN A 674 26.62 3.41 -26.56
CA ASN A 674 28.06 3.57 -26.66
C ASN A 674 28.53 3.24 -28.09
N PRO A 675 28.98 4.23 -28.88
CA PRO A 675 29.43 3.99 -30.25
C PRO A 675 30.64 3.05 -30.38
N GLU A 676 31.42 2.85 -29.32
CA GLU A 676 32.55 1.91 -29.33
C GLU A 676 32.07 0.45 -29.39
N TYR A 677 30.99 0.14 -28.67
CA TYR A 677 30.50 -1.22 -28.49
C TYR A 677 29.25 -1.54 -29.32
N GLU A 678 28.46 -0.52 -29.64
CA GLU A 678 27.10 -0.64 -30.19
C GLU A 678 26.98 -0.10 -31.62
N ALA A 679 28.08 0.27 -32.28
CA ALA A 679 28.06 0.78 -33.66
C ALA A 679 27.37 -0.21 -34.63
N TRP A 680 27.58 -1.51 -34.41
CA TRP A 680 26.98 -2.60 -35.19
C TRP A 680 25.45 -2.73 -34.99
N LEU A 681 24.90 -2.11 -33.94
CA LEU A 681 23.46 -2.01 -33.67
C LEU A 681 22.86 -0.71 -34.24
N GLY A 682 23.66 0.12 -34.92
CA GLY A 682 23.22 1.41 -35.47
C GLY A 682 23.52 2.61 -34.57
N CYS A 683 24.28 2.45 -33.49
CA CYS A 683 24.71 3.58 -32.66
C CYS A 683 25.67 4.48 -33.43
N THR A 684 25.39 5.79 -33.44
CA THR A 684 26.22 6.80 -34.09
C THR A 684 26.75 7.80 -33.06
N LYS A 685 27.88 8.45 -33.36
CA LYS A 685 28.54 9.41 -32.47
C LYS A 685 27.77 10.73 -32.35
#